data_AF-A0A966ARM3-F1
#
_entry.id   AF-A0A966ARM3-F1
#
_cell.length_a   1.000
_cell.length_b   1.000
_cell.length_c   1.000
_cell.angle_alpha   90.00
_cell.angle_beta   90.00
_cell.angle_gamma   90.00
#
_symmetry.space_group_name_H-M   'P 1'
#
loop_
_entity.id
_entity.type
_entity.pdbx_description
1 polymer ?
#
loop_
_entity_poly.entity_id
_entity_poly.type
_entity_poly.pdbx_seq_one_letter_code
_entity_poly.pdbx_strand_id
1 'polypeptide(L)'
;MALSSRLLTLMGLLLFLPFLAGCGSGKKAIAQAHPPLIENLDFQVNSDDVEVDFGITDPTEGTWIANLFFSEDLGENWIPISVPSLADPELVLSPPFLPVKTLWYFRSDLSTIPQADVLLEIRISNEEGEVVTSVRSDILVIGESEAPVFMSLDVPSGPIGGEVVISGSVLDPDADHVFMHLEWSPTGSAPWTLGTLLESPLVIPPDQEGKASAFTLHWNAQFDAPNLISPFAKIRVVASDGGASTIFVSNYIALNTVPPGIDLMTIGRVPLELNGSQPYSGSGSNLVPFSLSIPQSGSRIRIEWGSGNGGALINPNSLELIADQTVLNYLPGENLADLFVSDDQGAEWTLSESQSLPTGLLTLTATVQDIRGNVSNSAIYSVEVRSGSAAYRPFEAEDRWFLDFSRDHFQIDLIDDGNGEIAPFASYGEDGIADHRQDLFTVGLQSSVTDGTHALQDAIVRAWVESETLERVKILFAKTENEDLQPQLTFQTHGGGSTSALGIGGDDVEPLSYALGRAVFDARNAQYDDEREPGRGVFSSNMVQYYWNSYTFNQRFSGVLPTTGTPVGAHPLDNLVLSSGFVRTHHSNSPEANSRHDEIWDAIEAWSRLISVVAAHEIGHALGLCSNGHPPFGLFGGVTSADFTGPFTTPYHVDTPGNNVMSSALGLSSALVEGAHGYRFNELNQAYIAEWIVLEE
;
A
#
# COMPACT_ATOMS: atom_id res chain seq x y z
N MET A 1 5.91 -11.91 50.36
CA MET A 1 6.53 -11.35 51.58
C MET A 1 6.57 -9.84 51.39
N ALA A 2 5.53 -9.14 51.84
CA ALA A 2 5.46 -8.47 53.15
C ALA A 2 6.31 -7.17 53.12
N LEU A 3 5.71 -6.00 52.88
CA LEU A 3 5.03 -5.13 53.87
C LEU A 3 5.85 -4.87 55.14
N SER A 4 6.37 -3.65 55.27
CA SER A 4 6.38 -2.79 56.48
C SER A 4 7.21 -1.53 56.18
N SER A 5 6.92 -0.31 56.59
CA SER A 5 5.80 0.29 57.31
C SER A 5 5.97 1.82 57.20
N ARG A 6 4.87 2.46 56.82
CA ARG A 6 4.44 3.84 57.01
C ARG A 6 5.16 4.73 58.06
N LEU A 7 5.27 6.00 57.64
CA LEU A 7 4.96 7.27 58.34
C LEU A 7 5.84 7.80 59.49
N LEU A 8 5.95 9.14 59.44
CA LEU A 8 6.45 10.13 60.41
C LEU A 8 7.98 10.27 60.41
N THR A 9 8.59 11.41 60.08
CA THR A 9 8.13 12.78 60.37
C THR A 9 8.85 13.78 59.46
N LEU A 10 8.08 14.77 59.02
CA LEU A 10 8.44 16.06 58.43
C LEU A 10 9.73 16.69 59.01
N MET A 11 10.35 17.56 58.19
CA MET A 11 11.17 18.72 58.59
C MET A 11 12.70 18.52 58.58
N GLY A 12 13.35 18.99 57.51
CA GLY A 12 14.80 19.13 57.49
C GLY A 12 15.39 19.41 56.11
N LEU A 13 15.53 20.70 55.78
CA LEU A 13 16.60 21.25 54.93
C LEU A 13 16.77 20.66 53.52
N LEU A 14 16.18 21.32 52.52
CA LEU A 14 16.80 21.48 51.20
C LEU A 14 17.13 22.97 51.01
N LEU A 15 18.19 23.37 51.71
CA LEU A 15 18.98 24.57 51.45
C LEU A 15 20.18 24.18 50.57
N PHE A 16 20.57 25.10 49.69
CA PHE A 16 21.78 25.17 48.86
C PHE A 16 21.65 24.78 47.37
N LEU A 17 21.21 25.78 46.59
CA LEU A 17 21.75 26.07 45.26
C LEU A 17 22.70 27.30 45.35
N PRO A 18 23.70 27.42 44.44
CA PRO A 18 24.95 28.11 44.68
C PRO A 18 24.95 29.62 44.37
N PHE A 19 25.86 30.33 45.03
CA PHE A 19 26.38 31.65 44.64
C PHE A 19 27.39 31.51 43.49
N LEU A 20 27.28 32.37 42.46
CA LEU A 20 28.36 33.20 41.89
C LEU A 20 27.94 33.79 40.53
N ALA A 21 27.63 35.09 40.47
CA ALA A 21 28.18 36.06 39.50
C ALA A 21 27.48 37.43 39.58
N GLY A 22 28.25 38.46 39.95
CA GLY A 22 28.37 39.70 39.18
C GLY A 22 27.31 40.80 39.30
N CYS A 23 27.60 41.82 40.11
CA CYS A 23 26.98 43.15 40.10
C CYS A 23 27.10 43.86 38.73
N GLY A 24 26.04 44.58 38.30
CA GLY A 24 26.14 45.54 37.19
C GLY A 24 24.82 46.17 36.74
N SER A 25 24.49 47.34 37.31
CA SER A 25 23.61 48.40 36.79
C SER A 25 22.22 48.03 36.22
N GLY A 26 21.21 48.10 37.09
CA GLY A 26 20.09 49.04 36.93
C GLY A 26 19.35 49.10 35.59
N LYS A 27 18.70 48.00 35.20
CA LYS A 27 17.37 48.07 34.59
C LYS A 27 16.40 47.44 35.59
N LYS A 28 15.35 48.17 35.97
CA LYS A 28 14.25 47.64 36.78
C LYS A 28 13.75 46.36 36.11
N ALA A 29 14.06 45.21 36.68
CA ALA A 29 13.26 44.01 36.47
C ALA A 29 11.90 44.35 37.07
N ILE A 30 10.95 44.68 36.21
CA ILE A 30 9.54 44.66 36.58
C ILE A 30 9.26 43.19 36.81
N ALA A 31 9.21 42.76 38.07
CA ALA A 31 8.61 41.47 38.39
C ALA A 31 7.19 41.54 37.83
N GLN A 32 6.89 40.74 36.81
CA GLN A 32 5.51 40.55 36.38
C GLN A 32 4.76 40.02 37.59
N ALA A 33 3.90 40.87 38.15
CA ALA A 33 2.93 40.45 39.15
C ALA A 33 2.17 39.28 38.53
N HIS A 34 2.24 38.11 39.17
CA HIS A 34 1.37 37.03 38.77
C HIS A 34 -0.05 37.44 39.20
N PRO A 35 -1.04 37.37 38.32
CA PRO A 35 -2.41 37.73 38.68
C PRO A 35 -2.90 36.84 39.84
N PRO A 36 -3.84 37.32 40.66
CA PRO A 36 -4.44 36.54 41.75
C PRO A 36 -5.02 35.24 41.19
N LEU A 37 -4.90 34.15 41.96
CA LEU A 37 -5.52 32.86 41.63
C LEU A 37 -6.80 32.68 42.45
N ILE A 38 -7.86 32.22 41.79
CA ILE A 38 -9.10 31.78 42.44
C ILE A 38 -8.94 30.30 42.80
N GLU A 39 -9.18 29.94 44.06
CA GLU A 39 -9.03 28.57 44.58
C GLU A 39 -10.27 28.15 45.37
N ASN A 40 -10.51 26.85 45.49
CA ASN A 40 -11.64 26.28 46.27
C ASN A 40 -13.00 26.88 45.91
N LEU A 41 -13.24 27.11 44.62
CA LEU A 41 -14.53 27.56 44.13
C LEU A 41 -15.59 26.49 44.37
N ASP A 42 -16.66 26.87 45.05
CA ASP A 42 -17.83 26.04 45.30
C ASP A 42 -19.12 26.85 45.16
N PHE A 43 -20.16 26.21 44.66
CA PHE A 43 -21.47 26.80 44.46
C PHE A 43 -22.53 25.91 45.08
N GLN A 44 -23.29 26.46 46.03
CA GLN A 44 -24.39 25.73 46.66
C GLN A 44 -25.72 26.41 46.31
N VAL A 45 -26.49 25.74 45.45
CA VAL A 45 -27.84 26.19 45.09
C VAL A 45 -28.81 25.88 46.23
N ASN A 46 -29.48 26.91 46.75
CA ASN A 46 -30.56 26.82 47.73
C ASN A 46 -31.90 27.21 47.06
N SER A 47 -33.01 27.17 47.82
CA SER A 47 -34.35 27.44 47.28
C SER A 47 -34.56 28.85 46.72
N ASP A 48 -33.80 29.83 47.18
CA ASP A 48 -33.99 31.25 46.87
C ASP A 48 -32.68 32.00 46.54
N ASP A 49 -31.54 31.35 46.70
CA ASP A 49 -30.21 31.92 46.46
C ASP A 49 -29.18 30.84 46.07
N VAL A 50 -28.07 31.26 45.47
CA VAL A 50 -26.86 30.44 45.33
C VAL A 50 -25.80 31.01 46.26
N GLU A 51 -25.29 30.20 47.18
CA GLU A 51 -24.08 30.52 47.94
C GLU A 51 -22.86 30.27 47.07
N VAL A 52 -22.05 31.32 46.90
CA VAL A 52 -20.79 31.30 46.16
C VAL A 52 -19.66 31.42 47.15
N ASP A 53 -18.83 30.38 47.24
CA ASP A 53 -17.65 30.32 48.11
C ASP A 53 -16.39 30.20 47.26
N PHE A 54 -15.39 31.03 47.52
CA PHE A 54 -14.08 30.92 46.87
C PHE A 54 -12.97 31.57 47.70
N GLY A 55 -11.77 31.04 47.56
CA GLY A 55 -10.53 31.59 48.08
C GLY A 55 -9.76 32.36 47.03
N ILE A 56 -8.89 33.26 47.50
CA ILE A 56 -7.95 33.98 46.63
C ILE A 56 -6.56 33.88 47.20
N THR A 57 -5.62 33.55 46.33
CA THR A 57 -4.20 33.54 46.64
C THR A 57 -3.48 34.49 45.70
N ASP A 58 -2.88 35.56 46.26
CA ASP A 58 -2.02 36.48 45.54
C ASP A 58 -0.69 36.67 46.30
N PRO A 59 0.45 36.26 45.71
CA PRO A 59 1.76 36.37 46.34
C PRO A 59 2.27 37.82 46.43
N THR A 60 1.63 38.78 45.75
CA THR A 60 2.01 40.19 45.73
C THR A 60 1.25 41.07 46.71
N GLU A 61 0.24 40.49 47.40
CA GLU A 61 -0.60 41.18 48.39
C GLU A 61 -1.26 42.46 47.82
N GLY A 62 -1.74 42.40 46.57
CA GLY A 62 -2.50 43.48 45.93
C GLY A 62 -3.95 43.58 46.42
N THR A 63 -4.60 44.73 46.18
CA THR A 63 -6.05 44.86 46.34
C THR A 63 -6.72 44.60 44.99
N TRP A 64 -7.78 43.78 44.99
CA TRP A 64 -8.47 43.33 43.80
C TRP A 64 -9.98 43.49 43.94
N ILE A 65 -10.70 43.49 42.81
CA ILE A 65 -12.16 43.57 42.80
C ILE A 65 -12.72 42.30 42.15
N ALA A 66 -13.55 41.54 42.87
CA ALA A 66 -14.29 40.42 42.33
C ALA A 66 -15.68 40.86 41.87
N ASN A 67 -16.00 40.52 40.63
CA ASN A 67 -17.32 40.70 40.02
C ASN A 67 -17.88 39.35 39.60
N LEU A 68 -19.14 39.10 39.92
CA LEU A 68 -19.83 37.86 39.58
C LEU A 68 -20.80 38.11 38.42
N PHE A 69 -20.75 37.22 37.44
CA PHE A 69 -21.61 37.23 36.28
C PHE A 69 -22.33 35.89 36.17
N PHE A 70 -23.52 35.90 35.59
CA PHE A 70 -24.25 34.72 35.19
C PHE A 70 -24.51 34.73 33.68
N SER A 71 -24.77 33.55 33.12
CA SER A 71 -25.15 33.38 31.72
C SER A 71 -26.22 32.29 31.61
N GLU A 72 -27.38 32.65 31.05
CA GLU A 72 -28.51 31.75 30.73
C GLU A 72 -28.34 31.08 29.35
N ASP A 73 -27.38 31.56 28.55
CA ASP A 73 -27.06 31.05 27.20
C ASP A 73 -25.68 30.37 27.16
N LEU A 74 -25.27 29.81 28.31
CA LEU A 74 -24.08 28.97 28.47
C LEU A 74 -22.78 29.59 27.95
N GLY A 75 -22.67 30.91 28.07
CA GLY A 75 -21.45 31.68 27.89
C GLY A 75 -21.45 32.61 26.68
N GLU A 76 -22.53 32.69 25.90
CA GLU A 76 -22.66 33.66 24.81
C GLU A 76 -22.80 35.09 25.34
N ASN A 77 -23.63 35.30 26.36
CA ASN A 77 -23.82 36.57 27.04
C ASN A 77 -23.65 36.43 28.56
N TRP A 78 -22.93 37.39 29.15
CA TRP A 78 -22.64 37.43 30.59
C TRP A 78 -23.26 38.67 31.21
N ILE A 79 -24.17 38.46 32.15
CA ILE A 79 -24.92 39.51 32.85
C ILE A 79 -24.41 39.56 34.30
N PRO A 80 -24.08 40.75 34.85
CA PRO A 80 -23.67 40.85 36.25
C PRO A 80 -24.83 40.46 37.18
N ILE A 81 -24.53 39.73 38.26
CA ILE A 81 -25.55 39.37 39.24
C ILE A 81 -26.09 40.60 40.00
N SER A 82 -27.37 40.61 40.35
CA SER A 82 -27.96 41.59 41.25
C SER A 82 -27.73 41.18 42.71
N VAL A 83 -27.21 42.09 43.52
CA VAL A 83 -27.03 41.89 44.96
C VAL A 83 -28.07 42.72 45.72
N PRO A 84 -28.89 42.14 46.63
CA PRO A 84 -29.81 42.93 47.45
C PRO A 84 -29.03 43.74 48.50
N SER A 85 -29.17 45.07 48.42
CA SER A 85 -28.51 46.12 49.22
C SER A 85 -28.20 45.75 50.68
N LEU A 86 -26.95 45.86 51.16
CA LEU A 86 -26.35 47.10 51.71
C LEU A 86 -24.79 47.04 51.75
N ALA A 87 -24.17 46.13 51.00
CA ALA A 87 -22.72 46.06 50.78
C ALA A 87 -22.44 46.20 49.28
N ASP A 88 -21.30 46.82 48.92
CA ASP A 88 -20.96 47.22 47.56
C ASP A 88 -21.10 46.06 46.54
N PRO A 89 -21.55 46.34 45.29
CA PRO A 89 -21.67 45.32 44.22
C PRO A 89 -20.31 44.74 43.80
N GLU A 90 -19.24 45.42 44.18
CA GLU A 90 -17.85 45.05 43.94
C GLU A 90 -17.26 44.44 45.22
N LEU A 91 -16.92 43.15 45.17
CA LEU A 91 -16.26 42.48 46.29
C LEU A 91 -14.79 42.91 46.31
N VAL A 92 -14.44 43.86 47.18
CA VAL A 92 -13.06 44.29 47.37
C VAL A 92 -12.29 43.24 48.17
N LEU A 93 -11.18 42.78 47.60
CA LEU A 93 -10.35 41.70 48.10
C LEU A 93 -9.00 42.29 48.48
N SER A 94 -8.75 42.41 49.77
CA SER A 94 -7.49 42.96 50.29
C SER A 94 -6.80 41.96 51.22
N PRO A 95 -5.46 42.00 51.32
CA PRO A 95 -4.72 41.16 52.25
C PRO A 95 -5.02 41.52 53.72
N PRO A 96 -5.05 40.53 54.64
CA PRO A 96 -4.94 39.10 54.39
C PRO A 96 -6.22 38.55 53.76
N PHE A 97 -6.10 37.81 52.64
CA PHE A 97 -7.24 37.24 51.93
C PHE A 97 -7.94 36.19 52.81
N LEU A 98 -9.20 36.45 53.13
CA LEU A 98 -10.09 35.51 53.78
C LEU A 98 -10.97 34.82 52.71
N PRO A 99 -11.46 33.58 52.95
CA PRO A 99 -12.46 32.98 52.08
C PRO A 99 -13.65 33.90 51.88
N VAL A 100 -14.04 34.08 50.63
CA VAL A 100 -15.14 34.95 50.20
C VAL A 100 -16.39 34.11 50.12
N LYS A 101 -17.41 34.48 50.91
CA LYS A 101 -18.76 33.91 50.82
C LYS A 101 -19.74 35.00 50.45
N THR A 102 -20.44 34.82 49.34
CA THR A 102 -21.48 35.73 48.89
C THR A 102 -22.74 34.97 48.46
N LEU A 103 -23.88 35.65 48.44
CA LEU A 103 -25.16 35.08 48.04
C LEU A 103 -25.66 35.76 46.77
N TRP A 104 -26.02 34.95 45.77
CA TRP A 104 -26.72 35.42 44.58
C TRP A 104 -28.20 35.10 44.68
N TYR A 105 -29.04 36.13 44.74
CA TYR A 105 -30.51 36.00 44.77
C TYR A 105 -31.07 35.98 43.34
N PHE A 106 -30.94 34.84 42.69
CA PHE A 106 -31.19 34.65 41.25
C PHE A 106 -32.62 34.98 40.77
N ARG A 107 -33.63 35.01 41.65
CA ARG A 107 -35.04 35.20 41.25
C ARG A 107 -35.34 36.54 40.54
N SER A 108 -34.51 37.56 40.73
CA SER A 108 -34.65 38.86 40.04
C SER A 108 -33.86 38.95 38.74
N ASP A 109 -32.94 38.02 38.52
CA ASP A 109 -31.93 38.09 37.48
C ASP A 109 -32.24 37.12 36.34
N LEU A 110 -32.72 35.94 36.69
CA LEU A 110 -33.06 34.90 35.74
C LEU A 110 -34.40 35.19 35.08
N SER A 111 -34.40 35.05 33.76
CA SER A 111 -35.57 35.24 32.91
C SER A 111 -36.38 33.96 32.73
N THR A 112 -35.80 32.79 33.02
CA THR A 112 -36.41 31.46 32.76
C THR A 112 -37.05 30.75 33.96
N ILE A 113 -37.11 31.36 35.16
CA ILE A 113 -37.72 30.76 36.37
C ILE A 113 -39.16 30.21 36.16
N PRO A 114 -39.56 29.07 36.77
CA PRO A 114 -39.01 28.46 37.99
C PRO A 114 -37.82 27.51 37.83
N GLN A 115 -37.41 27.16 36.61
CA GLN A 115 -36.24 26.32 36.32
C GLN A 115 -35.25 27.12 35.46
N ALA A 116 -33.94 26.94 35.67
CA ALA A 116 -32.91 27.52 34.80
C ALA A 116 -31.56 26.80 34.93
N ASP A 117 -30.95 26.47 33.79
CA ASP A 117 -29.54 26.10 33.67
C ASP A 117 -28.63 27.28 33.37
N VAL A 118 -27.69 27.57 34.28
CA VAL A 118 -26.83 28.75 34.16
C VAL A 118 -25.36 28.49 34.46
N LEU A 119 -24.49 29.27 33.84
CA LEU A 119 -23.08 29.36 34.24
C LEU A 119 -22.87 30.60 35.10
N LEU A 120 -22.04 30.46 36.14
CA LEU A 120 -21.48 31.59 36.88
C LEU A 120 -20.02 31.81 36.50
N GLU A 121 -19.60 33.06 36.41
CA GLU A 121 -18.20 33.44 36.22
C GLU A 121 -17.80 34.49 37.25
N ILE A 122 -16.71 34.21 37.95
CA ILE A 122 -16.05 35.20 38.80
C ILE A 122 -14.93 35.83 37.98
N ARG A 123 -14.95 37.15 37.85
CA ARG A 123 -13.89 37.95 37.23
C ARG A 123 -13.21 38.78 38.30
N ILE A 124 -11.89 38.66 38.40
CA ILE A 124 -11.07 39.51 39.25
C ILE A 124 -10.47 40.60 38.40
N SER A 125 -10.64 41.85 38.80
CA SER A 125 -10.05 43.02 38.16
C SER A 125 -9.10 43.80 39.07
N ASN A 126 -8.16 44.52 38.47
CA ASN A 126 -7.34 45.53 39.18
C ASN A 126 -8.15 46.79 39.50
N GLU A 127 -7.54 47.74 40.22
CA GLU A 127 -8.16 49.04 40.58
C GLU A 127 -8.53 49.90 39.35
N GLU A 128 -7.90 49.64 38.20
CA GLU A 128 -8.21 50.26 36.91
C GLU A 128 -9.38 49.58 36.16
N GLY A 129 -9.94 48.49 36.68
CA GLY A 129 -11.07 47.76 36.10
C GLY A 129 -10.71 46.74 35.01
N GLU A 130 -9.42 46.46 34.78
CA GLU A 130 -8.96 45.43 33.85
C GLU A 130 -9.08 44.05 34.51
N VAL A 131 -9.75 43.10 33.84
CA VAL A 131 -9.89 41.71 34.31
C VAL A 131 -8.55 40.99 34.18
N VAL A 132 -7.99 40.57 35.32
CA VAL A 132 -6.67 39.92 35.42
C VAL A 132 -6.77 38.41 35.58
N THR A 133 -7.89 37.88 36.07
CA THR A 133 -8.20 36.45 36.08
C THR A 133 -9.71 36.22 36.04
N SER A 134 -10.16 35.09 35.53
CA SER A 134 -11.55 34.66 35.66
C SER A 134 -11.65 33.15 35.81
N VAL A 135 -12.73 32.69 36.42
CA VAL A 135 -13.03 31.27 36.56
C VAL A 135 -14.53 31.07 36.42
N ARG A 136 -14.91 29.99 35.73
CA ARG A 136 -16.30 29.63 35.44
C ARG A 136 -16.72 28.43 36.28
N SER A 137 -18.00 28.38 36.63
CA SER A 137 -18.63 27.21 37.25
C SER A 137 -18.84 26.10 36.23
N ASP A 138 -19.14 24.89 36.73
CA ASP A 138 -19.95 23.94 35.98
C ASP A 138 -21.41 24.48 35.89
N ILE A 139 -22.25 23.85 35.07
CA ILE A 139 -23.66 24.27 34.94
C ILE A 139 -24.36 24.13 36.30
N LEU A 140 -25.01 25.21 36.71
CA LEU A 140 -25.78 25.28 37.94
C LEU A 140 -27.26 25.15 37.62
N VAL A 141 -27.87 24.14 38.23
CA VAL A 141 -29.29 23.82 38.09
C VAL A 141 -30.05 24.59 39.14
N ILE A 142 -30.90 25.51 38.71
CA ILE A 142 -31.74 26.29 39.61
C ILE A 142 -33.19 25.86 39.43
N GLY A 143 -33.81 25.36 40.50
CA GLY A 143 -35.19 24.87 40.47
C GLY A 143 -35.31 23.34 40.40
N GLU A 144 -36.53 22.86 40.23
CA GLU A 144 -36.79 21.44 39.91
C GLU A 144 -36.69 21.30 38.38
N SER A 145 -35.75 20.48 37.91
CA SER A 145 -35.58 20.16 36.49
C SER A 145 -36.33 18.87 36.13
N GLU A 146 -37.07 18.92 35.03
CA GLU A 146 -37.73 17.78 34.41
C GLU A 146 -36.83 17.16 33.33
N ALA A 147 -36.73 15.83 33.32
CA ALA A 147 -35.84 15.17 32.36
C ALA A 147 -36.29 15.42 30.91
N PRO A 148 -35.37 15.74 29.98
CA PRO A 148 -35.69 15.88 28.56
C PRO A 148 -36.31 14.60 27.99
N VAL A 149 -37.16 14.70 26.98
CA VAL A 149 -37.86 13.55 26.39
C VAL A 149 -37.47 13.36 24.93
N PHE A 150 -36.93 12.19 24.59
CA PHE A 150 -36.73 11.81 23.19
C PHE A 150 -38.09 11.60 22.50
N MET A 151 -38.43 12.51 21.58
CA MET A 151 -39.64 12.42 20.76
C MET A 151 -39.43 11.48 19.56
N SER A 152 -38.21 11.42 19.05
CA SER A 152 -37.78 10.45 18.05
C SER A 152 -36.28 10.20 18.18
N LEU A 153 -35.86 8.98 17.86
CA LEU A 153 -34.46 8.63 17.74
C LEU A 153 -34.30 7.57 16.65
N ASP A 154 -33.46 7.87 15.67
CA ASP A 154 -33.07 6.97 14.60
C ASP A 154 -31.65 6.48 14.86
N VAL A 155 -31.54 5.21 15.21
CA VAL A 155 -30.28 4.50 15.36
C VAL A 155 -30.14 3.56 14.18
N PRO A 156 -29.05 3.64 13.41
CA PRO A 156 -28.85 2.78 12.24
C PRO A 156 -29.08 1.30 12.57
N SER A 157 -29.92 0.65 11.77
CA SER A 157 -30.18 -0.78 11.89
C SER A 157 -29.21 -1.58 11.02
N GLY A 158 -28.69 -2.69 11.54
CA GLY A 158 -27.81 -3.60 10.79
C GLY A 158 -26.33 -3.45 11.16
N PRO A 159 -25.41 -3.99 10.33
CA PRO A 159 -23.98 -3.89 10.56
C PRO A 159 -23.46 -2.46 10.36
N ILE A 160 -22.78 -1.92 11.37
CA ILE A 160 -22.21 -0.56 11.36
C ILE A 160 -20.73 -0.58 11.77
N GLY A 161 -20.01 0.49 11.45
CA GLY A 161 -18.59 0.71 11.74
C GLY A 161 -18.25 2.18 11.55
N GLY A 162 -16.97 2.53 11.61
CA GLY A 162 -16.50 3.87 11.23
C GLY A 162 -17.14 5.00 12.01
N GLU A 163 -17.64 5.98 11.25
CA GLU A 163 -18.54 7.02 11.74
C GLU A 163 -19.99 6.53 11.73
N VAL A 164 -20.61 6.51 12.91
CA VAL A 164 -22.00 6.14 13.11
C VAL A 164 -22.83 7.40 13.38
N VAL A 165 -23.74 7.70 12.46
CA VAL A 165 -24.64 8.85 12.57
C VAL A 165 -25.93 8.44 13.28
N ILE A 166 -26.28 9.14 14.36
CA ILE A 166 -27.53 8.95 15.11
C ILE A 166 -28.28 10.28 15.10
N SER A 167 -29.55 10.28 14.72
CA SER A 167 -30.33 11.51 14.64
C SER A 167 -31.66 11.38 15.37
N GLY A 168 -32.27 12.49 15.72
CA GLY A 168 -33.54 12.46 16.44
C GLY A 168 -34.08 13.83 16.76
N SER A 169 -35.03 13.85 17.68
CA SER A 169 -35.59 15.08 18.23
C SER A 169 -35.82 14.92 19.73
N VAL A 170 -35.39 15.91 20.51
CA VAL A 170 -35.59 15.97 21.95
C VAL A 170 -36.51 17.14 22.29
N LEU A 171 -37.46 16.91 23.18
CA LEU A 171 -38.26 17.96 23.79
C LEU A 171 -37.76 18.16 25.20
N ASP A 172 -37.41 19.39 25.53
CA ASP A 172 -37.17 19.77 26.91
C ASP A 172 -38.44 20.41 27.50
N PRO A 173 -39.00 19.87 28.61
CA PRO A 173 -40.18 20.44 29.25
C PRO A 173 -39.96 21.83 29.85
N ASP A 174 -38.73 22.12 30.27
CA ASP A 174 -38.36 23.36 30.95
C ASP A 174 -38.00 24.51 29.97
N ALA A 175 -37.86 24.17 28.69
CA ALA A 175 -37.56 25.07 27.58
C ALA A 175 -36.21 25.78 27.72
N ASP A 176 -35.18 25.04 28.15
CA ASP A 176 -33.78 25.47 28.18
C ASP A 176 -32.85 24.52 27.38
N HIS A 177 -31.56 24.44 27.75
CA HIS A 177 -30.54 23.76 26.94
C HIS A 177 -30.43 22.27 27.29
N VAL A 178 -30.42 21.41 26.27
CA VAL A 178 -30.20 19.97 26.47
C VAL A 178 -28.78 19.58 26.12
N PHE A 179 -28.10 18.92 27.04
CA PHE A 179 -26.80 18.31 26.81
C PHE A 179 -26.95 16.87 26.36
N MET A 180 -26.21 16.49 25.32
CA MET A 180 -26.20 15.12 24.84
C MET A 180 -24.80 14.53 24.83
N HIS A 181 -24.74 13.28 25.31
CA HIS A 181 -23.58 12.42 25.10
C HIS A 181 -24.03 11.00 24.76
N LEU A 182 -23.10 10.26 24.17
CA LEU A 182 -23.29 8.86 23.82
C LEU A 182 -22.36 8.01 24.65
N GLU A 183 -22.84 6.85 25.07
CA GLU A 183 -22.01 5.82 25.69
C GLU A 183 -22.32 4.49 25.00
N TRP A 184 -21.37 3.56 25.02
CA TRP A 184 -21.51 2.29 24.32
C TRP A 184 -20.99 1.13 25.16
N SER A 185 -21.43 -0.08 24.83
CA SER A 185 -21.00 -1.31 25.47
C SER A 185 -20.86 -2.41 24.41
N PRO A 186 -19.74 -3.15 24.37
CA PRO A 186 -19.49 -4.17 23.35
C PRO A 186 -20.46 -5.35 23.41
N THR A 187 -21.10 -5.61 24.55
CA THR A 187 -22.03 -6.75 24.73
C THR A 187 -23.39 -6.32 25.30
N GLY A 188 -23.57 -5.03 25.58
CA GLY A 188 -24.72 -4.49 26.34
C GLY A 188 -24.75 -4.87 27.82
N SER A 189 -23.85 -5.75 28.27
CA SER A 189 -23.67 -6.17 29.67
C SER A 189 -22.29 -5.83 30.23
N ALA A 190 -21.32 -5.56 29.36
CA ALA A 190 -20.04 -4.99 29.72
C ALA A 190 -20.23 -3.54 30.22
N PRO A 191 -19.28 -3.00 31.01
CA PRO A 191 -19.31 -1.61 31.43
C PRO A 191 -19.50 -0.67 30.24
N TRP A 192 -20.29 0.37 30.46
CA TRP A 192 -20.52 1.41 29.46
C TRP A 192 -19.34 2.37 29.43
N THR A 193 -18.91 2.74 28.23
CA THR A 193 -17.82 3.66 27.96
C THR A 193 -18.33 4.87 27.20
N LEU A 194 -17.84 6.06 27.53
CA LEU A 194 -18.16 7.28 26.79
C LEU A 194 -17.73 7.13 25.32
N GLY A 195 -18.63 7.48 24.40
CA GLY A 195 -18.38 7.48 22.97
C GLY A 195 -17.72 8.78 22.53
N THR A 196 -16.76 8.68 21.63
CA THR A 196 -16.08 9.82 21.02
C THR A 196 -16.96 10.41 19.92
N LEU A 197 -17.54 11.58 20.15
CA LEU A 197 -18.31 12.32 19.14
C LEU A 197 -17.39 13.27 18.36
N LEU A 198 -17.61 13.43 17.06
CA LEU A 198 -16.87 14.39 16.23
C LEU A 198 -17.13 15.85 16.65
N GLU A 199 -18.31 16.12 17.19
CA GLU A 199 -18.70 17.40 17.78
C GLU A 199 -19.12 17.15 19.24
N SER A 200 -18.29 17.57 20.21
CA SER A 200 -18.52 17.33 21.65
C SER A 200 -18.10 18.53 22.50
N PRO A 201 -18.90 18.93 23.51
CA PRO A 201 -20.23 18.41 23.83
C PRO A 201 -21.28 18.87 22.81
N LEU A 202 -22.30 18.04 22.56
CA LEU A 202 -23.47 18.49 21.80
C LEU A 202 -24.45 19.18 22.75
N VAL A 203 -24.66 20.49 22.54
CA VAL A 203 -25.61 21.31 23.29
C VAL A 203 -26.72 21.72 22.35
N ILE A 204 -27.96 21.41 22.71
CA ILE A 204 -29.14 21.74 21.92
C ILE A 204 -29.82 22.96 22.55
N PRO A 205 -29.98 24.06 21.81
CA PRO A 205 -30.63 25.25 22.35
C PRO A 205 -32.15 25.03 22.50
N PRO A 206 -32.80 25.84 23.35
CA PRO A 206 -34.24 25.79 23.54
C PRO A 206 -35.00 26.17 22.27
N ASP A 207 -36.09 25.45 21.99
CA ASP A 207 -37.01 25.81 20.92
C ASP A 207 -37.93 26.95 21.38
N GLN A 208 -37.95 28.06 20.63
CA GLN A 208 -38.72 29.25 20.98
C GLN A 208 -40.25 29.04 20.97
N GLU A 209 -40.75 27.90 20.46
CA GLU A 209 -42.16 27.56 20.38
C GLU A 209 -42.55 26.36 21.28
N GLY A 210 -41.63 25.86 22.12
CA GLY A 210 -41.85 24.71 22.99
C GLY A 210 -42.01 23.39 22.22
N LYS A 211 -41.39 23.27 21.05
CA LYS A 211 -41.37 22.06 20.22
C LYS A 211 -40.09 21.27 20.44
N ALA A 212 -40.08 20.04 19.92
CA ALA A 212 -38.89 19.20 19.95
C ALA A 212 -37.80 19.74 19.00
N SER A 213 -36.59 19.93 19.53
CA SER A 213 -35.40 20.34 18.79
C SER A 213 -34.76 19.11 18.13
N ALA A 214 -34.40 19.24 16.84
CA ALA A 214 -33.72 18.17 16.11
C ALA A 214 -32.23 18.13 16.46
N PHE A 215 -31.62 16.95 16.38
CA PHE A 215 -30.19 16.76 16.61
C PHE A 215 -29.58 15.65 15.77
N THR A 216 -28.26 15.71 15.62
CA THR A 216 -27.43 14.68 14.99
C THR A 216 -26.16 14.47 15.81
N LEU A 217 -25.87 13.22 16.14
CA LEU A 217 -24.65 12.77 16.81
C LEU A 217 -23.81 11.98 15.81
N HIS A 218 -22.54 12.36 15.68
CA HIS A 218 -21.56 11.68 14.84
C HIS A 218 -20.57 10.92 15.71
N TRP A 219 -20.80 9.63 15.92
CA TRP A 219 -19.99 8.78 16.79
C TRP A 219 -18.84 8.11 16.03
N ASN A 220 -17.59 8.33 16.45
CA ASN A 220 -16.43 7.64 15.90
C ASN A 220 -16.25 6.25 16.56
N ALA A 221 -17.06 5.30 16.12
CA ALA A 221 -17.07 3.95 16.67
C ALA A 221 -15.76 3.19 16.42
N GLN A 222 -15.10 3.46 15.28
CA GLN A 222 -13.81 2.84 14.95
C GLN A 222 -12.71 3.22 15.93
N PHE A 223 -12.66 4.50 16.34
CA PHE A 223 -11.71 4.97 17.35
C PHE A 223 -11.95 4.34 18.71
N ASP A 224 -13.20 4.25 19.14
CA ASP A 224 -13.54 3.74 20.47
C ASP A 224 -13.40 2.22 20.58
N ALA A 225 -13.65 1.49 19.50
CA ALA A 225 -13.69 0.03 19.49
C ALA A 225 -12.75 -0.57 18.44
N PRO A 226 -11.44 -0.28 18.43
CA PRO A 226 -10.57 -0.67 17.33
C PRO A 226 -10.53 -2.19 17.12
N ASN A 227 -10.74 -2.64 15.88
CA ASN A 227 -10.71 -4.05 15.48
C ASN A 227 -11.74 -4.95 16.20
N LEU A 228 -12.90 -4.40 16.60
CA LEU A 228 -13.96 -5.15 17.26
C LEU A 228 -14.96 -5.72 16.23
N ILE A 229 -15.39 -6.97 16.46
CA ILE A 229 -16.57 -7.55 15.83
C ILE A 229 -17.51 -8.00 16.93
N SER A 230 -18.68 -7.37 17.05
CA SER A 230 -19.71 -7.74 18.02
C SER A 230 -21.12 -7.64 17.46
N PRO A 231 -21.89 -8.74 17.43
CA PRO A 231 -23.32 -8.69 17.12
C PRO A 231 -24.18 -8.24 18.32
N PHE A 232 -23.56 -7.96 19.47
CA PHE A 232 -24.24 -7.67 20.74
C PHE A 232 -23.88 -6.30 21.29
N ALA A 233 -23.28 -5.42 20.49
CA ALA A 233 -22.99 -4.07 20.95
C ALA A 233 -24.30 -3.31 21.21
N LYS A 234 -24.24 -2.34 22.12
CA LYS A 234 -25.33 -1.40 22.37
C LYS A 234 -24.75 -0.01 22.56
N ILE A 235 -25.49 0.97 22.10
CA ILE A 235 -25.32 2.36 22.50
C ILE A 235 -26.42 2.78 23.49
N ARG A 236 -26.09 3.73 24.34
CA ARG A 236 -27.02 4.53 25.11
C ARG A 236 -26.79 6.00 24.82
N VAL A 237 -27.87 6.72 24.53
CA VAL A 237 -27.85 8.17 24.34
C VAL A 237 -28.46 8.79 25.58
N VAL A 238 -27.73 9.72 26.19
CA VAL A 238 -28.14 10.39 27.41
C VAL A 238 -28.38 11.84 27.08
N ALA A 239 -29.62 12.28 27.27
CA ALA A 239 -30.00 13.69 27.26
C ALA A 239 -30.15 14.15 28.71
N SER A 240 -29.49 15.24 29.07
CA SER A 240 -29.56 15.84 30.40
C SER A 240 -29.87 17.32 30.32
N ASP A 241 -30.74 17.76 31.20
CA ASP A 241 -31.00 19.16 31.54
C ASP A 241 -30.60 19.29 33.02
N GLY A 242 -29.56 20.07 33.31
CA GLY A 242 -29.08 20.43 34.64
C GLY A 242 -28.85 19.34 35.68
N GLY A 243 -29.90 18.67 36.14
CA GLY A 243 -29.88 17.64 37.18
C GLY A 243 -30.77 16.42 36.88
N ALA A 244 -31.55 16.45 35.80
CA ALA A 244 -32.39 15.36 35.35
C ALA A 244 -31.88 14.80 34.02
N SER A 245 -32.03 13.48 33.81
CA SER A 245 -31.59 12.86 32.55
C SER A 245 -32.54 11.78 32.08
N THR A 246 -32.66 11.69 30.76
CA THR A 246 -33.33 10.59 30.08
C THR A 246 -32.31 9.79 29.30
N ILE A 247 -32.38 8.47 29.46
CA ILE A 247 -31.50 7.53 28.80
C ILE A 247 -32.30 6.72 27.80
N PHE A 248 -31.89 6.77 26.54
CA PHE A 248 -32.29 5.80 25.53
C PHE A 248 -31.26 4.68 25.46
N VAL A 249 -31.69 3.42 25.42
CA VAL A 249 -30.82 2.27 25.17
C VAL A 249 -31.26 1.58 23.89
N SER A 250 -30.35 1.44 22.94
CA SER A 250 -30.60 0.77 21.66
C SER A 250 -30.89 -0.73 21.82
N ASN A 251 -31.51 -1.29 20.77
CA ASN A 251 -31.44 -2.72 20.50
C ASN A 251 -29.99 -3.15 20.24
N TYR A 252 -29.73 -4.46 20.19
CA TYR A 252 -28.41 -4.93 19.78
C TYR A 252 -28.07 -4.44 18.37
N ILE A 253 -26.90 -3.83 18.26
CA ILE A 253 -26.29 -3.39 17.01
C ILE A 253 -25.15 -4.33 16.65
N ALA A 254 -25.01 -4.63 15.35
CA ALA A 254 -23.90 -5.39 14.86
C ALA A 254 -22.73 -4.45 14.56
N LEU A 255 -21.83 -4.28 15.52
CA LEU A 255 -20.67 -3.42 15.39
C LEU A 255 -19.51 -4.21 14.77
N ASN A 256 -18.94 -3.69 13.69
CA ASN A 256 -17.70 -4.18 13.11
C ASN A 256 -16.81 -3.01 12.68
N THR A 257 -15.72 -2.85 13.41
CA THR A 257 -14.77 -1.74 13.34
C THR A 257 -13.38 -2.21 12.89
N VAL A 258 -13.31 -3.37 12.24
CA VAL A 258 -12.08 -3.83 11.59
C VAL A 258 -11.84 -2.94 10.37
N PRO A 259 -10.73 -2.18 10.32
CA PRO A 259 -10.43 -1.31 9.19
C PRO A 259 -10.14 -2.12 7.93
N PRO A 260 -10.45 -1.56 6.75
CA PRO A 260 -9.81 -2.01 5.53
C PRO A 260 -8.30 -1.71 5.55
N GLY A 261 -7.55 -2.38 4.68
CA GLY A 261 -6.12 -2.17 4.48
C GLY A 261 -5.83 -1.77 3.04
N ILE A 262 -4.88 -0.84 2.86
CA ILE A 262 -4.19 -0.67 1.59
C ILE A 262 -2.97 -1.60 1.63
N ASP A 263 -3.03 -2.66 0.85
CA ASP A 263 -2.05 -3.74 0.88
C ASP A 263 -0.80 -3.40 0.04
N LEU A 264 -0.98 -2.61 -1.02
CA LEU A 264 0.11 -2.16 -1.89
C LEU A 264 -0.23 -0.81 -2.53
N MET A 265 0.71 0.14 -2.51
CA MET A 265 0.72 1.30 -3.39
C MET A 265 2.02 1.25 -4.19
N THR A 266 1.93 1.27 -5.51
CA THR A 266 3.09 0.97 -6.37
C THR A 266 2.99 1.54 -7.78
N ILE A 267 4.10 1.42 -8.51
CA ILE A 267 4.15 1.62 -9.95
C ILE A 267 3.92 0.26 -10.64
N GLY A 268 2.91 0.18 -11.50
CA GLY A 268 2.51 -1.07 -12.14
C GLY A 268 2.08 -2.11 -11.12
N ARG A 269 2.87 -3.16 -10.96
CA ARG A 269 2.65 -4.24 -9.97
C ARG A 269 3.92 -4.59 -9.19
N VAL A 270 4.86 -3.65 -9.10
CA VAL A 270 6.12 -3.90 -8.38
C VAL A 270 5.82 -4.12 -6.89
N PRO A 271 6.22 -5.25 -6.29
CA PRO A 271 5.90 -5.55 -4.89
C PRO A 271 6.69 -4.65 -3.92
N LEU A 272 6.28 -4.62 -2.64
CA LEU A 272 6.82 -3.71 -1.62
C LEU A 272 8.33 -3.80 -1.45
N GLU A 273 8.88 -5.02 -1.59
CA GLU A 273 10.31 -5.29 -1.42
C GLU A 273 11.14 -4.75 -2.59
N LEU A 274 10.52 -4.54 -3.75
CA LEU A 274 11.16 -4.07 -4.98
C LEU A 274 10.81 -2.62 -5.33
N ASN A 275 9.80 -2.01 -4.71
CA ASN A 275 9.29 -0.69 -5.09
C ASN A 275 9.80 0.48 -4.24
N GLY A 276 10.66 0.21 -3.25
CA GLY A 276 11.24 1.23 -2.35
C GLY A 276 10.39 1.57 -1.13
N SER A 277 9.21 0.95 -0.96
CA SER A 277 8.37 1.16 0.24
C SER A 277 9.01 0.60 1.51
N GLN A 278 9.87 -0.40 1.36
CA GLN A 278 10.63 -0.99 2.47
C GLN A 278 12.12 -0.97 2.12
N PRO A 279 12.99 -0.57 3.06
CA PRO A 279 14.42 -0.74 2.87
C PRO A 279 14.76 -2.23 2.94
N TYR A 280 15.78 -2.65 2.20
CA TYR A 280 16.25 -4.03 2.26
C TYR A 280 17.42 -4.17 3.24
N SER A 281 17.69 -5.39 3.67
CA SER A 281 18.83 -5.68 4.55
C SER A 281 20.14 -5.54 3.77
N GLY A 282 20.97 -4.57 4.11
CA GLY A 282 22.33 -4.43 3.58
C GLY A 282 23.30 -5.43 4.22
N SER A 283 24.59 -5.30 3.90
CA SER A 283 25.63 -6.08 4.59
C SER A 283 25.62 -5.80 6.11
N GLY A 284 25.32 -6.81 6.93
CA GLY A 284 25.22 -6.68 8.39
C GLY A 284 23.78 -6.42 8.86
N SER A 285 23.60 -5.44 9.76
CA SER A 285 22.29 -5.03 10.30
C SER A 285 21.80 -3.67 9.77
N ASN A 286 22.43 -3.17 8.70
CA ASN A 286 22.10 -1.87 8.14
C ASN A 286 20.95 -2.01 7.14
N LEU A 287 19.92 -1.18 7.26
CA LEU A 287 18.84 -1.09 6.28
C LEU A 287 19.24 -0.10 5.18
N VAL A 288 19.06 -0.48 3.92
CA VAL A 288 19.37 0.35 2.76
C VAL A 288 18.06 0.86 2.14
N PRO A 289 17.74 2.15 2.28
CA PRO A 289 16.58 2.73 1.62
C PRO A 289 16.85 2.95 0.14
N PHE A 290 15.81 2.87 -0.68
CA PHE A 290 15.87 3.12 -2.11
C PHE A 290 14.49 3.56 -2.61
N SER A 291 14.40 4.10 -3.82
CA SER A 291 13.14 4.53 -4.43
C SER A 291 13.15 4.22 -5.92
N LEU A 292 11.97 3.95 -6.48
CA LEU A 292 11.82 3.87 -7.92
C LEU A 292 11.92 5.27 -8.55
N SER A 293 12.41 5.31 -9.78
CA SER A 293 12.32 6.46 -10.66
C SER A 293 11.27 6.22 -11.73
N ILE A 294 10.43 7.21 -11.98
CA ILE A 294 9.41 7.16 -13.04
C ILE A 294 9.58 8.33 -14.02
N PRO A 295 9.22 8.16 -15.30
CA PRO A 295 9.12 9.28 -16.21
C PRO A 295 7.94 10.19 -15.80
N GLN A 296 8.03 11.48 -16.15
CA GLN A 296 6.98 12.46 -15.89
C GLN A 296 5.65 12.14 -16.58
N SER A 297 5.65 11.27 -17.60
CA SER A 297 4.48 10.84 -18.37
C SER A 297 4.62 9.36 -18.75
N GLY A 298 3.52 8.67 -19.03
CA GLY A 298 3.54 7.29 -19.54
C GLY A 298 3.67 6.20 -18.46
N SER A 299 3.59 6.53 -17.17
CA SER A 299 3.66 5.57 -16.07
C SER A 299 2.28 5.05 -15.63
N ARG A 300 2.24 4.09 -14.71
CA ARG A 300 1.01 3.50 -14.17
C ARG A 300 1.11 3.43 -12.66
N ILE A 301 0.22 4.11 -11.95
CA ILE A 301 0.14 4.05 -10.49
C ILE A 301 -1.00 3.12 -10.12
N ARG A 302 -0.74 2.20 -9.20
CA ARG A 302 -1.71 1.19 -8.76
C ARG A 302 -1.77 1.13 -7.24
N ILE A 303 -2.98 0.94 -6.73
CA ILE A 303 -3.29 0.73 -5.32
C ILE A 303 -4.06 -0.58 -5.24
N GLU A 304 -3.66 -1.47 -4.34
CA GLU A 304 -4.38 -2.71 -4.02
C GLU A 304 -4.82 -2.66 -2.57
N TRP A 305 -6.02 -3.16 -2.28
CA TRP A 305 -6.60 -3.11 -0.94
C TRP A 305 -7.34 -4.39 -0.58
N GLY A 306 -7.50 -4.58 0.72
CA GLY A 306 -8.17 -5.73 1.31
C GLY A 306 -9.12 -5.30 2.43
N SER A 307 -10.19 -6.07 2.63
CA SER A 307 -11.20 -5.80 3.67
C SER A 307 -10.68 -5.94 5.11
N GLY A 308 -9.44 -6.40 5.32
CA GLY A 308 -8.98 -6.87 6.61
C GLY A 308 -9.63 -8.20 7.02
N ASN A 309 -9.02 -8.91 7.98
CA ASN A 309 -9.52 -10.20 8.43
C ASN A 309 -10.82 -10.04 9.24
N GLY A 310 -11.96 -10.35 8.61
CA GLY A 310 -13.29 -10.20 9.22
C GLY A 310 -13.90 -8.80 9.07
N GLY A 311 -13.27 -7.87 8.35
CA GLY A 311 -13.82 -6.55 8.05
C GLY A 311 -14.91 -6.57 6.97
N ALA A 312 -15.47 -5.39 6.67
CA ALA A 312 -16.51 -5.26 5.65
C ALA A 312 -15.90 -5.16 4.23
N LEU A 313 -16.74 -5.31 3.21
CA LEU A 313 -16.32 -5.05 1.83
C LEU A 313 -15.86 -3.60 1.66
N ILE A 314 -14.84 -3.39 0.83
CA ILE A 314 -14.34 -2.06 0.48
C ILE A 314 -15.44 -1.24 -0.21
N ASN A 315 -15.46 0.07 0.03
CA ASN A 315 -16.19 1.03 -0.79
C ASN A 315 -15.18 1.70 -1.77
N PRO A 316 -15.09 1.27 -3.04
CA PRO A 316 -14.06 1.76 -3.97
C PRO A 316 -14.15 3.26 -4.24
N ASN A 317 -15.35 3.84 -4.11
CA ASN A 317 -15.58 5.28 -4.34
C ASN A 317 -15.14 6.15 -3.16
N SER A 318 -14.64 5.57 -2.08
CA SER A 318 -14.17 6.28 -0.89
C SER A 318 -12.65 6.48 -0.85
N LEU A 319 -11.95 6.17 -1.95
CA LEU A 319 -10.53 6.46 -2.08
C LEU A 319 -10.30 7.95 -1.89
N GLU A 320 -9.42 8.28 -0.95
CA GLU A 320 -8.77 9.58 -0.89
C GLU A 320 -7.30 9.37 -1.19
N LEU A 321 -6.79 10.08 -2.19
CA LEU A 321 -5.38 10.08 -2.56
C LEU A 321 -4.90 11.52 -2.66
N ILE A 322 -3.88 11.89 -1.91
CA ILE A 322 -3.32 13.23 -1.95
C ILE A 322 -1.84 13.17 -2.30
N ALA A 323 -1.34 14.24 -2.91
CA ALA A 323 0.08 14.45 -3.15
C ALA A 323 0.62 15.62 -2.30
N ASP A 324 1.91 15.56 -1.98
CA ASP A 324 2.65 16.65 -1.34
C ASP A 324 3.00 17.81 -2.28
N GLN A 325 2.78 17.62 -3.59
CA GLN A 325 3.05 18.58 -4.65
C GLN A 325 1.84 18.77 -5.58
N THR A 326 1.91 19.80 -6.44
CA THR A 326 0.88 20.04 -7.46
C THR A 326 0.94 18.98 -8.57
N VAL A 327 -0.16 18.28 -8.81
CA VAL A 327 -0.28 17.24 -9.84
C VAL A 327 -1.42 17.60 -10.79
N LEU A 328 -1.20 17.71 -12.10
CA LEU A 328 -2.24 17.93 -13.13
C LEU A 328 -3.32 19.00 -12.79
N ASN A 329 -2.92 20.10 -12.16
CA ASN A 329 -3.75 21.23 -11.66
C ASN A 329 -4.37 21.07 -10.26
N TYR A 330 -4.19 19.93 -9.60
CA TYR A 330 -4.56 19.73 -8.21
C TYR A 330 -3.46 20.31 -7.32
N LEU A 331 -3.82 21.18 -6.38
CA LEU A 331 -2.91 21.73 -5.38
C LEU A 331 -2.47 20.64 -4.37
N PRO A 332 -1.34 20.83 -3.67
CA PRO A 332 -0.92 19.90 -2.63
C PRO A 332 -2.03 19.66 -1.61
N GLY A 333 -2.30 18.40 -1.29
CA GLY A 333 -3.38 18.00 -0.38
C GLY A 333 -4.78 17.90 -1.00
N GLU A 334 -4.98 18.26 -2.28
CA GLU A 334 -6.24 18.00 -2.97
C GLU A 334 -6.37 16.52 -3.37
N ASN A 335 -7.60 15.99 -3.32
CA ASN A 335 -7.86 14.59 -3.62
C ASN A 335 -7.77 14.32 -5.13
N LEU A 336 -6.93 13.33 -5.49
CA LEU A 336 -6.61 12.86 -6.82
C LEU A 336 -7.41 11.61 -7.24
N ALA A 337 -8.33 11.13 -6.40
CA ALA A 337 -9.03 9.87 -6.62
C ALA A 337 -9.84 9.81 -7.93
N ASP A 338 -10.25 10.94 -8.49
CA ASP A 338 -10.95 11.03 -9.78
C ASP A 338 -10.05 10.74 -10.99
N LEU A 339 -8.71 10.73 -10.81
CA LEU A 339 -7.75 10.26 -11.81
C LEU A 339 -7.69 8.73 -11.88
N PHE A 340 -8.26 8.02 -10.91
CA PHE A 340 -8.20 6.57 -10.79
C PHE A 340 -9.49 5.90 -11.25
N VAL A 341 -9.34 4.71 -11.84
CA VAL A 341 -10.43 3.75 -12.02
C VAL A 341 -10.34 2.74 -10.88
N SER A 342 -11.41 2.61 -10.10
CA SER A 342 -11.45 1.78 -8.89
C SER A 342 -12.45 0.64 -8.99
N ASP A 343 -12.11 -0.51 -8.41
CA ASP A 343 -12.95 -1.69 -8.27
C ASP A 343 -12.84 -2.28 -6.85
N ASP A 344 -13.36 -3.49 -6.64
CA ASP A 344 -13.37 -4.15 -5.33
C ASP A 344 -11.98 -4.60 -4.85
N GLN A 345 -10.97 -4.66 -5.73
CA GLN A 345 -9.62 -5.15 -5.46
C GLN A 345 -8.58 -4.02 -5.42
N GLY A 346 -8.85 -2.88 -6.06
CA GLY A 346 -7.91 -1.77 -6.08
C GLY A 346 -8.35 -0.56 -6.87
N ALA A 347 -7.38 0.34 -7.09
CA ALA A 347 -7.52 1.49 -7.96
C ALA A 347 -6.29 1.62 -8.86
N GLU A 348 -6.50 2.16 -10.05
CA GLU A 348 -5.42 2.35 -11.00
C GLU A 348 -5.54 3.64 -11.79
N TRP A 349 -4.40 4.30 -11.97
CA TRP A 349 -4.25 5.46 -12.82
C TRP A 349 -3.17 5.22 -13.87
N THR A 350 -3.59 5.14 -15.12
CA THR A 350 -2.69 5.14 -16.28
C THR A 350 -2.40 6.59 -16.69
N LEU A 351 -1.17 7.04 -16.47
CA LEU A 351 -0.71 8.38 -16.80
C LEU A 351 -0.40 8.45 -18.30
N SER A 352 -1.25 9.15 -19.05
CA SER A 352 -1.06 9.30 -20.50
C SER A 352 0.18 10.14 -20.83
N GLU A 353 0.68 10.03 -22.08
CA GLU A 353 1.77 10.88 -22.58
C GLU A 353 1.41 12.38 -22.65
N SER A 354 0.12 12.73 -22.54
CA SER A 354 -0.34 14.12 -22.50
C SER A 354 -0.36 14.74 -21.10
N GLN A 355 -0.18 13.91 -20.07
CA GLN A 355 -0.17 14.29 -18.66
C GLN A 355 1.26 14.26 -18.14
N SER A 356 1.67 15.32 -17.42
CA SER A 356 3.02 15.40 -16.85
C SER A 356 2.98 15.64 -15.35
N LEU A 357 3.65 14.76 -14.61
CA LEU A 357 3.91 14.88 -13.18
C LEU A 357 5.04 15.89 -12.90
N PRO A 358 5.05 16.55 -11.72
CA PRO A 358 6.14 17.43 -11.34
C PRO A 358 7.44 16.64 -11.13
N THR A 359 8.56 17.12 -11.65
CA THR A 359 9.87 16.47 -11.46
C THR A 359 10.38 16.61 -10.03
N GLY A 360 11.05 15.58 -9.52
CA GLY A 360 11.56 15.48 -8.15
C GLY A 360 10.81 14.42 -7.34
N LEU A 361 11.05 14.37 -6.04
CA LEU A 361 10.42 13.41 -5.14
C LEU A 361 8.93 13.71 -4.97
N LEU A 362 8.06 12.84 -5.48
CA LEU A 362 6.62 12.89 -5.30
C LEU A 362 6.20 11.91 -4.21
N THR A 363 5.50 12.39 -3.18
CA THR A 363 4.93 11.56 -2.12
C THR A 363 3.41 11.54 -2.23
N LEU A 364 2.87 10.33 -2.35
CA LEU A 364 1.45 10.04 -2.38
C LEU A 364 1.01 9.49 -1.03
N THR A 365 -0.14 9.93 -0.53
CA THR A 365 -0.79 9.41 0.67
C THR A 365 -2.20 8.99 0.35
N ALA A 366 -2.57 7.74 0.64
CA ALA A 366 -3.92 7.23 0.40
C ALA A 366 -4.61 6.69 1.64
N THR A 367 -5.93 6.81 1.65
CA THR A 367 -6.85 6.12 2.56
C THR A 367 -8.04 5.59 1.76
N VAL A 368 -8.69 4.56 2.27
CA VAL A 368 -9.93 4.03 1.71
C VAL A 368 -10.86 3.64 2.85
N GLN A 369 -12.17 3.69 2.60
CA GLN A 369 -13.18 3.24 3.54
C GLN A 369 -13.83 1.92 3.10
N ASP A 370 -14.34 1.18 4.07
CA ASP A 370 -15.25 0.07 3.80
C ASP A 370 -16.71 0.56 3.67
N ILE A 371 -17.64 -0.32 3.28
CA ILE A 371 -19.07 0.01 3.17
C ILE A 371 -19.73 0.37 4.51
N ARG A 372 -19.02 0.23 5.64
CA ARG A 372 -19.47 0.59 6.98
C ARG A 372 -18.83 1.89 7.47
N GLY A 373 -18.00 2.54 6.65
CA GLY A 373 -17.31 3.80 6.97
C GLY A 373 -16.03 3.63 7.79
N ASN A 374 -15.53 2.40 8.00
CA ASN A 374 -14.23 2.21 8.64
C ASN A 374 -13.13 2.70 7.69
N VAL A 375 -12.25 3.57 8.17
CA VAL A 375 -11.15 4.14 7.37
C VAL A 375 -9.89 3.29 7.55
N SER A 376 -9.15 3.08 6.47
CA SER A 376 -7.83 2.43 6.53
C SER A 376 -6.81 3.30 7.25
N ASN A 377 -5.70 2.68 7.68
CA ASN A 377 -4.49 3.46 7.95
C ASN A 377 -4.02 4.15 6.66
N SER A 378 -3.34 5.30 6.79
CA SER A 378 -2.73 5.97 5.65
C SER A 378 -1.59 5.17 5.07
N ALA A 379 -1.64 4.87 3.77
CA ALA A 379 -0.52 4.32 3.02
C ALA A 379 0.26 5.46 2.36
N ILE A 380 1.57 5.48 2.55
CA ILE A 380 2.47 6.51 2.00
C ILE A 380 3.42 5.84 1.01
N TYR A 381 3.54 6.41 -0.18
CA TYR A 381 4.47 5.93 -1.20
C TYR A 381 5.19 7.10 -1.85
N SER A 382 6.51 6.97 -2.03
CA SER A 382 7.35 8.02 -2.60
C SER A 382 8.09 7.51 -3.83
N VAL A 383 8.09 8.30 -4.90
CA VAL A 383 8.77 8.01 -6.16
C VAL A 383 9.54 9.24 -6.64
N GLU A 384 10.66 9.02 -7.32
CA GLU A 384 11.41 10.09 -7.95
C GLU A 384 10.89 10.29 -9.38
N VAL A 385 10.29 11.45 -9.67
CA VAL A 385 9.78 11.79 -10.99
C VAL A 385 10.86 12.48 -11.81
N ARG A 386 11.12 11.99 -13.02
CA ARG A 386 12.15 12.53 -13.93
C ARG A 386 11.52 13.06 -15.21
N SER A 387 12.19 14.02 -15.86
CA SER A 387 11.73 14.60 -17.13
C SER A 387 11.64 13.59 -18.28
N GLY A 388 12.17 12.37 -18.10
CA GLY A 388 11.99 11.26 -19.04
C GLY A 388 12.67 11.50 -20.39
N SER A 389 13.82 12.16 -20.42
CA SER A 389 14.59 12.29 -21.67
C SER A 389 14.96 10.91 -22.23
N ALA A 390 15.14 10.85 -23.55
CA ALA A 390 15.74 9.76 -24.31
C ALA A 390 16.82 8.97 -23.56
N ALA A 391 17.72 9.68 -22.87
CA ALA A 391 18.85 9.10 -22.16
C ALA A 391 18.44 8.16 -21.00
N TYR A 392 17.19 8.21 -20.54
CA TYR A 392 16.69 7.42 -19.41
C TYR A 392 15.59 6.42 -19.81
N ARG A 393 15.03 6.52 -21.03
CA ARG A 393 13.99 5.63 -21.56
C ARG A 393 14.63 4.53 -22.42
N PRO A 394 14.55 3.24 -22.03
CA PRO A 394 15.22 2.16 -22.74
C PRO A 394 14.65 1.86 -24.13
N PHE A 395 13.42 2.29 -24.45
CA PHE A 395 12.76 1.94 -25.71
C PHE A 395 12.25 3.17 -26.46
N GLU A 396 13.01 4.28 -26.46
CA GLU A 396 12.67 5.47 -27.26
C GLU A 396 12.49 5.14 -28.75
N ALA A 397 13.26 4.18 -29.25
CA ALA A 397 13.11 3.61 -30.59
C ALA A 397 12.67 2.15 -30.52
N GLU A 398 11.90 1.72 -31.53
CA GLU A 398 11.56 0.31 -31.70
C GLU A 398 12.84 -0.52 -31.89
N ASP A 399 12.97 -1.57 -31.09
CA ASP A 399 13.98 -2.60 -31.21
C ASP A 399 13.36 -3.92 -31.69
N ARG A 400 13.75 -4.30 -32.90
CA ARG A 400 13.22 -5.43 -33.67
C ARG A 400 14.25 -6.57 -33.67
N TRP A 401 14.00 -7.57 -32.85
CA TRP A 401 14.85 -8.73 -32.66
C TRP A 401 14.64 -9.80 -33.72
N PHE A 402 15.72 -10.15 -34.42
CA PHE A 402 15.79 -11.32 -35.28
C PHE A 402 16.33 -12.53 -34.52
N LEU A 403 15.49 -13.56 -34.34
CA LEU A 403 15.92 -14.86 -33.85
C LEU A 403 16.51 -15.67 -35.01
N ASP A 404 17.83 -15.75 -35.07
CA ASP A 404 18.60 -16.34 -36.16
C ASP A 404 18.91 -17.82 -35.91
N PHE A 405 18.10 -18.70 -36.52
CA PHE A 405 18.28 -20.15 -36.49
C PHE A 405 19.23 -20.66 -37.60
N SER A 406 19.86 -19.76 -38.36
CA SER A 406 20.70 -20.12 -39.50
C SER A 406 22.20 -20.13 -39.22
N ARG A 407 22.62 -19.86 -37.98
CA ARG A 407 24.04 -19.88 -37.60
C ARG A 407 24.64 -21.28 -37.74
N ASP A 408 25.91 -21.31 -38.11
CA ASP A 408 26.71 -22.51 -38.38
C ASP A 408 28.11 -22.21 -37.87
N HIS A 409 28.35 -22.50 -36.59
CA HIS A 409 29.63 -22.29 -35.92
C HIS A 409 30.21 -23.60 -35.38
N PHE A 410 29.40 -24.64 -35.28
CA PHE A 410 29.74 -25.89 -34.63
C PHE A 410 29.32 -27.10 -35.47
N GLN A 411 30.16 -28.12 -35.44
CA GLN A 411 29.77 -29.45 -35.88
C GLN A 411 29.13 -30.19 -34.70
N ILE A 412 27.86 -30.56 -34.84
CA ILE A 412 27.07 -31.20 -33.79
C ILE A 412 26.52 -32.53 -34.31
N ASP A 413 26.67 -33.59 -33.53
CA ASP A 413 26.18 -34.92 -33.88
C ASP A 413 26.10 -35.81 -32.62
N LEU A 414 25.77 -37.07 -32.81
CA LEU A 414 25.76 -38.13 -31.81
C LEU A 414 26.98 -39.04 -32.02
N ILE A 415 27.64 -39.42 -30.92
CA ILE A 415 28.77 -40.36 -30.92
C ILE A 415 28.47 -41.55 -30.01
N ASP A 416 28.90 -42.74 -30.41
CA ASP A 416 28.97 -43.91 -29.52
C ASP A 416 30.15 -43.72 -28.57
N ASP A 417 29.88 -43.70 -27.26
CA ASP A 417 30.87 -43.50 -26.20
C ASP A 417 31.88 -44.66 -26.08
N GLY A 418 31.71 -45.72 -26.89
CA GLY A 418 32.54 -46.92 -26.92
C GLY A 418 32.07 -48.00 -25.96
N ASN A 419 31.07 -47.73 -25.13
CA ASN A 419 30.36 -48.68 -24.29
C ASN A 419 29.00 -49.08 -24.89
N GLY A 420 28.67 -48.59 -26.09
CA GLY A 420 27.39 -48.79 -26.74
C GLY A 420 26.32 -47.80 -26.26
N GLU A 421 26.69 -46.76 -25.53
CA GLU A 421 25.81 -45.63 -25.21
C GLU A 421 26.04 -44.50 -26.21
N ILE A 422 24.94 -43.90 -26.68
CA ILE A 422 25.01 -42.76 -27.59
C ILE A 422 25.01 -41.48 -26.74
N ALA A 423 25.94 -40.58 -27.03
CA ALA A 423 26.06 -39.27 -26.40
C ALA A 423 26.08 -38.15 -27.46
N PRO A 424 25.44 -37.00 -27.19
CA PRO A 424 25.58 -35.80 -28.00
C PRO A 424 26.98 -35.20 -27.84
N PHE A 425 27.50 -34.62 -28.91
CA PHE A 425 28.69 -33.78 -28.87
C PHE A 425 28.53 -32.56 -29.75
N ALA A 426 29.28 -31.51 -29.43
CA ALA A 426 29.52 -30.38 -30.31
C ALA A 426 31.02 -30.10 -30.38
N SER A 427 31.49 -29.65 -31.55
CA SER A 427 32.88 -29.30 -31.79
C SER A 427 32.94 -27.99 -32.56
N TYR A 428 33.76 -27.05 -32.09
CA TYR A 428 33.91 -25.76 -32.74
C TYR A 428 34.43 -25.91 -34.18
N GLY A 429 33.70 -25.34 -35.13
CA GLY A 429 34.00 -25.38 -36.57
C GLY A 429 32.73 -25.50 -37.41
N GLU A 430 32.60 -24.60 -38.39
CA GLU A 430 31.50 -24.58 -39.35
C GLU A 430 31.56 -25.83 -40.27
N ASP A 431 30.41 -26.42 -40.59
CA ASP A 431 30.31 -27.58 -41.48
C ASP A 431 29.36 -27.41 -42.68
N GLY A 432 28.79 -26.22 -42.83
CA GLY A 432 27.85 -25.86 -43.88
C GLY A 432 26.39 -26.15 -43.54
N ILE A 433 26.11 -26.60 -42.31
CA ILE A 433 24.78 -26.90 -41.81
C ILE A 433 24.49 -26.04 -40.58
N ALA A 434 23.31 -25.43 -40.53
CA ALA A 434 22.94 -24.63 -39.37
C ALA A 434 22.93 -25.46 -38.08
N ASP A 435 23.55 -24.94 -37.03
CA ASP A 435 23.70 -25.57 -35.72
C ASP A 435 22.33 -26.00 -35.16
N HIS A 436 21.32 -25.13 -35.27
CA HIS A 436 19.95 -25.41 -34.84
C HIS A 436 19.38 -26.68 -35.49
N ARG A 437 19.72 -26.94 -36.76
CA ARG A 437 19.26 -28.12 -37.48
C ARG A 437 19.91 -29.39 -36.93
N GLN A 438 21.19 -29.33 -36.60
CA GLN A 438 21.88 -30.44 -35.95
C GLN A 438 21.35 -30.69 -34.54
N ASP A 439 20.99 -29.63 -33.81
CA ASP A 439 20.33 -29.78 -32.52
C ASP A 439 18.98 -30.50 -32.62
N LEU A 440 18.15 -30.17 -33.63
CA LEU A 440 16.90 -30.90 -33.88
C LEU A 440 17.14 -32.39 -34.17
N PHE A 441 18.24 -32.73 -34.85
CA PHE A 441 18.64 -34.10 -35.07
C PHE A 441 19.03 -34.81 -33.75
N THR A 442 19.84 -34.18 -32.89
CA THR A 442 20.29 -34.82 -31.63
C THR A 442 19.12 -35.11 -30.68
N VAL A 443 18.10 -34.25 -30.63
CA VAL A 443 16.89 -34.47 -29.83
C VAL A 443 15.83 -35.35 -30.51
N GLY A 444 16.07 -35.78 -31.75
CA GLY A 444 15.18 -36.68 -32.50
C GLY A 444 13.97 -36.02 -33.17
N LEU A 445 13.90 -34.69 -33.15
CA LEU A 445 12.91 -33.90 -33.89
C LEU A 445 13.16 -33.89 -35.42
N GLN A 446 14.30 -34.43 -35.85
CA GLN A 446 14.62 -34.76 -37.24
C GLN A 446 15.38 -36.08 -37.30
N SER A 447 15.23 -36.83 -38.40
CA SER A 447 15.93 -38.11 -38.62
C SER A 447 17.21 -37.97 -39.43
N SER A 448 17.45 -36.81 -40.05
CA SER A 448 18.67 -36.51 -40.78
C SER A 448 19.01 -35.03 -40.71
N VAL A 449 20.30 -34.74 -40.63
CA VAL A 449 20.83 -33.37 -40.70
C VAL A 449 20.91 -32.83 -42.13
N THR A 450 20.77 -33.70 -43.15
CA THR A 450 20.86 -33.32 -44.56
C THR A 450 19.52 -33.48 -45.26
N ASP A 451 19.26 -32.71 -46.31
CA ASP A 451 18.02 -32.83 -47.08
C ASP A 451 17.98 -34.20 -47.78
N GLY A 452 17.10 -35.08 -47.29
CA GLY A 452 16.94 -36.45 -47.76
C GLY A 452 15.49 -36.84 -48.02
N THR A 453 15.19 -38.12 -47.91
CA THR A 453 13.84 -38.69 -48.16
C THR A 453 12.74 -38.09 -47.27
N HIS A 454 13.11 -37.49 -46.13
CA HIS A 454 12.18 -36.95 -45.12
C HIS A 454 12.18 -35.42 -45.01
N ALA A 455 12.79 -34.73 -45.99
CA ALA A 455 12.97 -33.27 -45.96
C ALA A 455 11.68 -32.47 -45.75
N LEU A 456 10.52 -32.99 -46.18
CA LEU A 456 9.23 -32.34 -45.94
C LEU A 456 8.82 -32.36 -44.47
N GLN A 457 8.94 -33.52 -43.79
CA GLN A 457 8.60 -33.66 -42.38
C GLN A 457 9.56 -32.84 -41.52
N ASP A 458 10.86 -32.91 -41.84
CA ASP A 458 11.91 -32.16 -41.15
C ASP A 458 11.67 -30.64 -41.25
N ALA A 459 11.25 -30.15 -42.42
CA ALA A 459 10.91 -28.73 -42.63
C ALA A 459 9.66 -28.29 -41.85
N ILE A 460 8.63 -29.15 -41.76
CA ILE A 460 7.41 -28.86 -40.99
C ILE A 460 7.74 -28.73 -39.50
N VAL A 461 8.44 -29.72 -38.94
CA VAL A 461 8.78 -29.71 -37.50
C VAL A 461 9.72 -28.56 -37.17
N ARG A 462 10.73 -28.27 -38.01
CA ARG A 462 11.58 -27.10 -37.82
C ARG A 462 10.75 -25.80 -37.80
N ALA A 463 9.85 -25.62 -38.77
CA ALA A 463 9.01 -24.42 -38.82
C ALA A 463 8.10 -24.31 -37.58
N TRP A 464 7.60 -25.43 -37.05
CA TRP A 464 6.84 -25.44 -35.79
C TRP A 464 7.72 -25.07 -34.59
N VAL A 465 8.92 -25.63 -34.46
CA VAL A 465 9.84 -25.25 -33.37
C VAL A 465 10.20 -23.78 -33.42
N GLU A 466 10.59 -23.25 -34.59
CA GLU A 466 10.93 -21.83 -34.76
C GLU A 466 9.74 -20.92 -34.43
N SER A 467 8.54 -21.26 -34.90
CA SER A 467 7.31 -20.51 -34.60
C SER A 467 6.94 -20.57 -33.12
N GLU A 468 6.98 -21.74 -32.50
CA GLU A 468 6.64 -21.93 -31.09
C GLU A 468 7.65 -21.23 -30.17
N THR A 469 8.94 -21.23 -30.53
CA THR A 469 9.99 -20.46 -29.83
C THR A 469 9.69 -18.96 -29.93
N LEU A 470 9.42 -18.46 -31.13
CA LEU A 470 9.10 -17.04 -31.35
C LEU A 470 7.89 -16.59 -30.53
N GLU A 471 6.79 -17.33 -30.59
CA GLU A 471 5.57 -16.98 -29.84
C GLU A 471 5.79 -17.02 -28.32
N ARG A 472 6.62 -17.93 -27.81
CA ARG A 472 6.95 -17.97 -26.38
C ARG A 472 7.84 -16.80 -25.95
N VAL A 473 8.83 -16.42 -26.75
CA VAL A 473 9.62 -15.20 -26.49
C VAL A 473 8.70 -13.99 -26.43
N LYS A 474 7.79 -13.84 -27.41
CA LYS A 474 6.77 -12.78 -27.38
C LYS A 474 5.95 -12.82 -26.10
N ILE A 475 5.46 -13.99 -25.67
CA ILE A 475 4.68 -14.13 -24.43
C ILE A 475 5.50 -13.77 -23.18
N LEU A 476 6.79 -14.10 -23.13
CA LEU A 476 7.64 -13.78 -21.98
C LEU A 476 7.87 -12.26 -21.84
N PHE A 477 8.02 -11.55 -22.96
CA PHE A 477 8.10 -10.08 -22.97
C PHE A 477 6.74 -9.39 -22.95
N ALA A 478 5.66 -10.10 -23.28
CA ALA A 478 4.30 -9.58 -23.23
C ALA A 478 3.67 -9.81 -21.86
N LYS A 479 3.46 -8.75 -21.09
CA LYS A 479 2.41 -8.78 -20.06
C LYS A 479 1.84 -7.40 -19.72
N THR A 480 0.59 -7.17 -20.13
CA THR A 480 -0.57 -7.14 -19.23
C THR A 480 -1.88 -7.20 -20.03
N GLU A 481 -2.93 -7.69 -19.38
CA GLU A 481 -4.09 -8.39 -19.93
C GLU A 481 -5.03 -7.65 -20.91
N ASN A 482 -4.75 -6.43 -21.40
CA ASN A 482 -5.59 -5.79 -22.43
C ASN A 482 -5.00 -4.52 -23.09
N GLU A 483 -3.71 -4.22 -22.95
CA GLU A 483 -3.15 -2.99 -23.53
C GLU A 483 -1.76 -3.21 -24.13
N ASP A 484 -1.60 -2.84 -25.41
CA ASP A 484 -0.31 -2.65 -26.09
C ASP A 484 0.39 -1.43 -25.49
N LEU A 485 0.91 -1.54 -24.27
CA LEU A 485 1.69 -0.48 -23.65
C LEU A 485 3.16 -0.49 -24.09
N GLN A 486 3.61 -1.50 -24.85
CA GLN A 486 4.99 -1.59 -25.34
C GLN A 486 5.13 -2.09 -26.79
N PRO A 487 4.69 -1.32 -27.80
CA PRO A 487 4.92 -1.63 -29.22
C PRO A 487 6.40 -1.63 -29.65
N GLN A 488 7.34 -1.29 -28.77
CA GLN A 488 8.73 -1.02 -29.12
C GLN A 488 9.63 -2.25 -29.12
N LEU A 489 9.19 -3.39 -28.57
CA LEU A 489 9.90 -4.67 -28.72
C LEU A 489 9.13 -5.58 -29.67
N THR A 490 9.74 -5.90 -30.81
CA THR A 490 9.16 -6.87 -31.74
C THR A 490 10.13 -7.99 -32.06
N PHE A 491 9.59 -9.19 -32.29
CA PHE A 491 10.38 -10.39 -32.52
C PHE A 491 9.99 -11.02 -33.86
N GLN A 492 10.98 -11.46 -34.61
CA GLN A 492 10.80 -12.08 -35.92
C GLN A 492 11.86 -13.14 -36.21
N THR A 493 11.58 -14.03 -37.15
CA THR A 493 12.50 -15.08 -37.62
C THR A 493 13.12 -14.77 -38.98
N HIS A 494 13.04 -13.52 -39.43
CA HIS A 494 13.70 -13.05 -40.65
C HIS A 494 14.54 -11.79 -40.36
N GLY A 495 15.74 -11.70 -40.93
CA GLY A 495 16.62 -10.54 -40.72
C GLY A 495 16.20 -9.26 -41.45
N GLY A 496 15.16 -9.30 -42.28
CA GLY A 496 14.66 -8.13 -43.00
C GLY A 496 14.16 -7.05 -42.03
N GLY A 497 14.85 -5.92 -41.95
CA GLY A 497 14.44 -4.77 -41.13
C GLY A 497 14.71 -4.92 -39.63
N SER A 498 15.34 -5.99 -39.16
CA SER A 498 15.73 -6.11 -37.75
C SER A 498 16.78 -5.07 -37.37
N THR A 499 16.79 -4.68 -36.10
CA THR A 499 17.81 -3.80 -35.50
C THR A 499 18.80 -4.64 -34.69
N SER A 500 18.29 -5.59 -33.91
CA SER A 500 19.07 -6.52 -33.08
C SER A 500 18.89 -7.97 -33.55
N ALA A 501 19.82 -8.86 -33.19
CA ALA A 501 19.78 -10.26 -33.58
C ALA A 501 20.34 -11.19 -32.51
N LEU A 502 19.75 -12.37 -32.35
CA LEU A 502 20.17 -13.41 -31.41
C LEU A 502 20.37 -14.72 -32.16
N GLY A 503 21.55 -15.34 -32.05
CA GLY A 503 21.81 -16.65 -32.65
C GLY A 503 21.21 -17.78 -31.82
N ILE A 504 20.57 -18.75 -32.47
CA ILE A 504 20.06 -19.98 -31.83
C ILE A 504 20.72 -21.21 -32.47
N GLY A 505 21.29 -22.12 -31.66
CA GLY A 505 21.95 -23.34 -32.15
C GLY A 505 23.34 -23.53 -31.55
N GLY A 506 23.85 -24.74 -31.37
CA GLY A 506 25.30 -24.90 -31.11
C GLY A 506 25.69 -24.77 -29.64
N ASP A 507 26.99 -24.59 -29.38
CA ASP A 507 27.60 -24.72 -28.06
C ASP A 507 28.33 -23.44 -27.63
N ASP A 508 28.86 -23.43 -26.42
CA ASP A 508 29.79 -22.40 -25.97
C ASP A 508 31.19 -22.69 -26.52
N VAL A 509 31.91 -21.64 -26.95
CA VAL A 509 33.31 -21.75 -27.37
C VAL A 509 34.25 -22.10 -26.21
N GLU A 510 33.81 -21.86 -24.97
CA GLU A 510 34.54 -22.24 -23.78
C GLU A 510 34.41 -23.74 -23.48
N PRO A 511 35.52 -24.49 -23.44
CA PRO A 511 35.48 -25.93 -23.16
C PRO A 511 34.89 -26.20 -21.76
N LEU A 512 33.98 -27.17 -21.67
CA LEU A 512 33.33 -27.60 -20.41
C LEU A 512 32.48 -26.49 -19.76
N SER A 513 31.98 -25.54 -20.55
CA SER A 513 31.04 -24.53 -20.07
C SER A 513 29.70 -25.16 -19.69
N TYR A 514 29.07 -24.64 -18.64
CA TYR A 514 27.69 -24.94 -18.28
C TYR A 514 26.73 -23.80 -18.68
N ALA A 515 27.22 -22.82 -19.46
CA ALA A 515 26.39 -21.71 -19.93
C ALA A 515 25.39 -22.22 -20.98
N LEU A 516 24.13 -21.83 -20.82
CA LEU A 516 23.08 -22.16 -21.79
C LEU A 516 22.91 -21.07 -22.85
N GLY A 517 23.44 -19.88 -22.58
CA GLY A 517 23.54 -18.77 -23.51
C GLY A 517 24.48 -17.70 -22.96
N ARG A 518 24.79 -16.71 -23.79
CA ARG A 518 25.51 -15.47 -23.43
C ARG A 518 25.07 -14.32 -24.32
N ALA A 519 24.94 -13.14 -23.74
CA ALA A 519 24.78 -11.88 -24.48
C ALA A 519 25.67 -10.77 -23.91
N VAL A 520 25.85 -9.70 -24.69
CA VAL A 520 26.38 -8.45 -24.14
C VAL A 520 25.37 -7.89 -23.16
N PHE A 521 25.88 -7.38 -22.05
CA PHE A 521 25.09 -6.54 -21.17
C PHE A 521 25.07 -5.12 -21.74
N ASP A 522 23.91 -4.67 -22.19
CA ASP A 522 23.71 -3.30 -22.65
C ASP A 522 22.77 -2.54 -21.71
N ALA A 523 23.37 -1.58 -21.00
CA ALA A 523 22.69 -0.83 -19.97
C ALA A 523 21.69 0.13 -20.61
N ARG A 524 20.40 -0.06 -20.30
CA ARG A 524 19.29 0.74 -20.81
C ARG A 524 19.06 0.61 -22.31
N ASN A 525 19.42 -0.53 -22.90
CA ASN A 525 19.21 -0.79 -24.33
C ASN A 525 19.75 0.39 -25.19
N ALA A 526 20.97 0.80 -24.89
CA ALA A 526 21.60 1.97 -25.48
C ALA A 526 22.11 1.70 -26.90
N GLN A 527 22.25 0.45 -27.30
CA GLN A 527 22.71 -0.01 -28.61
C GLN A 527 21.70 -1.02 -29.19
N TYR A 528 21.86 -1.31 -30.48
CA TYR A 528 21.23 -2.48 -31.08
C TYR A 528 22.25 -3.60 -31.13
N ASP A 529 21.92 -4.75 -30.54
CA ASP A 529 22.87 -5.82 -30.27
C ASP A 529 22.84 -6.93 -31.31
N ASP A 530 24.04 -7.40 -31.69
CA ASP A 530 24.22 -8.58 -32.53
C ASP A 530 24.89 -9.69 -31.71
N GLU A 531 24.06 -10.62 -31.26
CA GLU A 531 24.41 -11.72 -30.37
C GLU A 531 24.53 -13.05 -31.13
N ARG A 532 25.03 -12.99 -32.38
CA ARG A 532 25.19 -14.16 -33.26
C ARG A 532 26.62 -14.70 -33.36
N GLU A 533 27.60 -13.99 -32.80
CA GLU A 533 28.99 -14.46 -32.74
C GLU A 533 29.09 -15.81 -31.99
N PRO A 534 30.12 -16.64 -32.25
CA PRO A 534 30.16 -18.02 -31.75
C PRO A 534 30.09 -18.19 -30.22
N GLY A 535 30.56 -17.20 -29.46
CA GLY A 535 30.51 -17.19 -27.99
C GLY A 535 29.30 -16.45 -27.41
N ARG A 536 28.25 -16.23 -28.20
CA ARG A 536 27.03 -15.48 -27.84
C ARG A 536 25.79 -16.20 -28.37
N GLY A 537 24.60 -15.78 -27.93
CA GLY A 537 23.33 -16.38 -28.30
C GLY A 537 22.96 -17.58 -27.42
N VAL A 538 22.14 -18.47 -27.97
CA VAL A 538 21.54 -19.61 -27.25
C VAL A 538 22.21 -20.92 -27.61
N PHE A 539 22.96 -21.49 -26.66
CA PHE A 539 23.76 -22.70 -26.83
C PHE A 539 22.92 -23.97 -26.64
N SER A 540 22.03 -24.25 -27.59
CA SER A 540 21.11 -25.39 -27.50
C SER A 540 21.81 -26.75 -27.47
N SER A 541 22.97 -26.94 -28.13
CA SER A 541 23.74 -28.18 -28.00
C SER A 541 24.25 -28.39 -26.58
N ASN A 542 24.62 -27.31 -25.87
CA ASN A 542 25.01 -27.40 -24.48
C ASN A 542 23.82 -27.81 -23.59
N MET A 543 22.62 -27.31 -23.90
CA MET A 543 21.39 -27.74 -23.22
C MET A 543 21.14 -29.24 -23.42
N VAL A 544 21.30 -29.76 -24.65
CA VAL A 544 21.15 -31.20 -24.92
C VAL A 544 22.16 -31.98 -24.08
N GLN A 545 23.44 -31.63 -24.14
CA GLN A 545 24.51 -32.30 -23.38
C GLN A 545 24.24 -32.26 -21.86
N TYR A 546 23.81 -31.11 -21.34
CA TYR A 546 23.55 -30.92 -19.92
C TYR A 546 22.35 -31.74 -19.41
N TYR A 547 21.26 -31.81 -20.18
CA TYR A 547 20.04 -32.50 -19.77
C TYR A 547 19.90 -33.93 -20.28
N TRP A 548 20.80 -34.41 -21.15
CA TRP A 548 20.72 -35.71 -21.85
C TRP A 548 20.32 -36.87 -20.93
N ASN A 549 20.97 -36.96 -19.78
CA ASN A 549 20.78 -38.05 -18.81
C ASN A 549 19.75 -37.74 -17.72
N SER A 550 19.04 -36.61 -17.81
CA SER A 550 18.01 -36.25 -16.84
C SER A 550 16.72 -37.04 -17.09
N TYR A 551 16.00 -37.35 -16.01
CA TYR A 551 14.71 -38.06 -16.11
C TYR A 551 13.70 -37.27 -16.95
N THR A 552 13.60 -35.95 -16.71
CA THR A 552 12.64 -35.07 -17.40
C THR A 552 12.90 -35.02 -18.91
N PHE A 553 14.17 -34.89 -19.32
CA PHE A 553 14.52 -34.89 -20.74
C PHE A 553 14.16 -36.22 -21.40
N ASN A 554 14.60 -37.34 -20.81
CA ASN A 554 14.28 -38.66 -21.35
C ASN A 554 12.78 -38.91 -21.41
N GLN A 555 12.00 -38.47 -20.41
CA GLN A 555 10.55 -38.63 -20.44
C GLN A 555 9.93 -37.85 -21.60
N ARG A 556 10.26 -36.56 -21.74
CA ARG A 556 9.64 -35.66 -22.73
C ARG A 556 10.00 -36.00 -24.16
N PHE A 557 11.22 -36.47 -24.40
CA PHE A 557 11.69 -36.79 -25.74
C PHE A 557 11.66 -38.31 -26.04
N SER A 558 11.23 -39.17 -25.12
CA SER A 558 11.27 -40.64 -25.26
C SER A 558 10.67 -41.19 -26.56
N GLY A 559 9.59 -40.58 -27.07
CA GLY A 559 8.96 -41.03 -28.32
C GLY A 559 9.77 -40.72 -29.59
N VAL A 560 10.67 -39.72 -29.53
CA VAL A 560 11.41 -39.21 -30.69
C VAL A 560 12.93 -39.40 -30.58
N LEU A 561 13.48 -39.56 -29.38
CA LEU A 561 14.93 -39.69 -29.17
C LEU A 561 15.52 -40.86 -29.98
N PRO A 562 16.68 -40.69 -30.63
CA PRO A 562 17.34 -41.77 -31.37
C PRO A 562 17.69 -43.01 -30.54
N THR A 563 17.87 -42.85 -29.22
CA THR A 563 18.25 -43.92 -28.29
C THR A 563 17.08 -44.77 -27.80
N THR A 564 15.88 -44.20 -27.69
CA THR A 564 14.74 -44.82 -27.00
C THR A 564 13.45 -44.84 -27.82
N GLY A 565 13.32 -43.95 -28.80
CA GLY A 565 12.14 -43.76 -29.63
C GLY A 565 12.44 -43.89 -31.11
N THR A 566 11.61 -43.26 -31.94
CA THR A 566 11.82 -43.16 -33.39
C THR A 566 11.86 -41.70 -33.80
N PRO A 567 13.00 -41.21 -34.32
CA PRO A 567 13.13 -39.83 -34.79
C PRO A 567 12.10 -39.45 -35.84
N VAL A 568 11.73 -38.17 -35.88
CA VAL A 568 10.77 -37.66 -36.85
C VAL A 568 11.29 -37.84 -38.27
N GLY A 569 10.42 -38.31 -39.16
CA GLY A 569 10.72 -38.68 -40.53
C GLY A 569 10.93 -40.19 -40.67
N ALA A 570 11.52 -40.85 -39.67
CA ALA A 570 11.75 -42.30 -39.71
C ALA A 570 10.52 -43.12 -39.32
N HIS A 571 9.55 -42.55 -38.61
CA HIS A 571 8.37 -43.29 -38.16
C HIS A 571 7.28 -43.36 -39.26
N PRO A 572 6.66 -44.53 -39.51
CA PRO A 572 5.72 -44.71 -40.63
C PRO A 572 4.48 -43.80 -40.60
N LEU A 573 4.10 -43.29 -39.43
CA LEU A 573 2.94 -42.40 -39.27
C LEU A 573 3.26 -40.91 -39.46
N ASP A 574 4.53 -40.52 -39.58
CA ASP A 574 4.92 -39.09 -39.61
C ASP A 574 4.32 -38.36 -40.82
N ASN A 575 4.23 -39.05 -41.96
CA ASN A 575 3.55 -38.53 -43.17
C ASN A 575 2.06 -38.20 -42.93
N LEU A 576 1.39 -38.95 -42.04
CA LEU A 576 -0.02 -38.76 -41.71
C LEU A 576 -0.17 -37.64 -40.69
N VAL A 577 0.54 -37.72 -39.56
CA VAL A 577 0.32 -36.85 -38.39
C VAL A 577 0.87 -35.43 -38.60
N LEU A 578 1.87 -35.26 -39.46
CA LEU A 578 2.40 -33.95 -39.86
C LEU A 578 1.73 -33.38 -41.12
N SER A 579 0.73 -34.08 -41.67
CA SER A 579 0.03 -33.56 -42.85
C SER A 579 -0.83 -32.35 -42.49
N SER A 580 -0.93 -31.38 -43.41
CA SER A 580 -1.72 -30.15 -43.23
C SER A 580 -3.21 -30.37 -42.91
N GLY A 581 -3.75 -31.56 -43.18
CA GLY A 581 -5.15 -31.93 -42.89
C GLY A 581 -5.33 -32.75 -41.62
N PHE A 582 -4.26 -33.08 -40.89
CA PHE A 582 -4.36 -33.82 -39.64
C PHE A 582 -4.89 -32.90 -38.54
N VAL A 583 -6.02 -33.28 -37.95
CA VAL A 583 -6.60 -32.58 -36.79
C VAL A 583 -6.57 -33.54 -35.62
N ARG A 584 -5.76 -33.25 -34.60
CA ARG A 584 -5.53 -34.13 -33.44
C ARG A 584 -6.81 -34.58 -32.73
N THR A 585 -7.84 -33.73 -32.70
CA THR A 585 -9.12 -34.02 -32.03
C THR A 585 -10.13 -34.74 -32.91
N HIS A 586 -9.79 -35.06 -34.17
CA HIS A 586 -10.72 -35.69 -35.08
C HIS A 586 -11.01 -37.15 -34.68
N HIS A 587 -12.29 -37.48 -34.56
CA HIS A 587 -12.77 -38.78 -34.06
C HIS A 587 -12.38 -39.99 -34.93
N SER A 588 -11.99 -39.78 -36.18
CA SER A 588 -11.56 -40.84 -37.10
C SER A 588 -10.09 -41.20 -37.00
N ASN A 589 -9.29 -40.46 -36.23
CA ASN A 589 -7.87 -40.76 -36.06
C ASN A 589 -7.71 -42.07 -35.27
N SER A 590 -6.75 -42.90 -35.66
CA SER A 590 -6.43 -44.06 -34.84
C SER A 590 -5.75 -43.62 -33.54
N PRO A 591 -5.84 -44.41 -32.45
CA PRO A 591 -5.12 -44.13 -31.22
C PRO A 591 -3.61 -43.96 -31.43
N GLU A 592 -3.02 -44.74 -32.34
CA GLU A 592 -1.59 -44.71 -32.65
C GLU A 592 -1.19 -43.42 -33.39
N ALA A 593 -2.02 -42.93 -34.31
CA ALA A 593 -1.78 -41.66 -34.99
C ALA A 593 -1.86 -40.48 -34.02
N ASN A 594 -2.84 -40.49 -33.10
CA ASN A 594 -2.93 -39.48 -32.06
C ASN A 594 -1.75 -39.55 -31.09
N SER A 595 -1.34 -40.76 -30.65
CA SER A 595 -0.17 -40.95 -29.79
C SER A 595 1.10 -40.42 -30.45
N ARG A 596 1.32 -40.72 -31.73
CA ARG A 596 2.50 -40.24 -32.44
C ARG A 596 2.50 -38.72 -32.60
N HIS A 597 1.35 -38.12 -32.88
CA HIS A 597 1.23 -36.66 -32.89
C HIS A 597 1.59 -36.06 -31.53
N ASP A 598 1.08 -36.64 -30.43
CA ASP A 598 1.36 -36.16 -29.08
C ASP A 598 2.85 -36.29 -28.71
N GLU A 599 3.50 -37.41 -29.06
CA GLU A 599 4.95 -37.58 -28.85
C GLU A 599 5.78 -36.51 -29.56
N ILE A 600 5.42 -36.16 -30.80
CA ILE A 600 6.12 -35.11 -31.56
C ILE A 600 5.83 -33.73 -30.95
N TRP A 601 4.57 -33.46 -30.63
CA TRP A 601 4.16 -32.17 -30.08
C TRP A 601 4.76 -31.92 -28.69
N ASP A 602 4.77 -32.92 -27.81
CA ASP A 602 5.39 -32.84 -26.49
C ASP A 602 6.89 -32.50 -26.59
N ALA A 603 7.59 -33.06 -27.58
CA ALA A 603 9.00 -32.78 -27.83
C ALA A 603 9.22 -31.37 -28.41
N ILE A 604 8.41 -30.94 -29.39
CA ILE A 604 8.45 -29.57 -29.95
C ILE A 604 8.18 -28.55 -28.85
N GLU A 605 7.17 -28.80 -28.04
CA GLU A 605 6.78 -27.94 -26.93
C GLU A 605 7.90 -27.85 -25.88
N ALA A 606 8.47 -28.98 -25.47
CA ALA A 606 9.54 -28.99 -24.50
C ALA A 606 10.79 -28.25 -25.01
N TRP A 607 11.14 -28.46 -26.28
CA TRP A 607 12.31 -27.85 -26.90
C TRP A 607 12.16 -26.34 -27.10
N SER A 608 11.03 -25.91 -27.68
CA SER A 608 10.74 -24.48 -27.89
C SER A 608 10.66 -23.70 -26.58
N ARG A 609 10.09 -24.28 -25.51
CA ARG A 609 10.07 -23.67 -24.17
C ARG A 609 11.46 -23.43 -23.63
N LEU A 610 12.31 -24.45 -23.66
CA LEU A 610 13.67 -24.34 -23.13
C LEU A 610 14.46 -23.26 -23.87
N ILE A 611 14.44 -23.28 -25.21
CA ILE A 611 15.09 -22.27 -26.05
C ILE A 611 14.52 -20.89 -25.76
N SER A 612 13.19 -20.74 -25.65
CA SER A 612 12.56 -19.42 -25.45
C SER A 612 12.92 -18.76 -24.12
N VAL A 613 13.07 -19.52 -23.03
CA VAL A 613 13.45 -18.97 -21.72
C VAL A 613 14.90 -18.46 -21.77
N VAL A 614 15.80 -19.24 -22.37
CA VAL A 614 17.20 -18.81 -22.52
C VAL A 614 17.30 -17.64 -23.50
N ALA A 615 16.59 -17.68 -24.62
CA ALA A 615 16.54 -16.55 -25.55
C ALA A 615 16.05 -15.27 -24.86
N ALA A 616 14.99 -15.35 -24.07
CA ALA A 616 14.50 -14.21 -23.30
C ALA A 616 15.47 -13.75 -22.21
N HIS A 617 16.21 -14.66 -21.59
CA HIS A 617 17.28 -14.34 -20.64
C HIS A 617 18.41 -13.55 -21.30
N GLU A 618 18.92 -14.04 -22.43
CA GLU A 618 20.00 -13.38 -23.16
C GLU A 618 19.58 -12.02 -23.72
N ILE A 619 18.38 -11.93 -24.30
CA ILE A 619 17.81 -10.64 -24.70
C ILE A 619 17.65 -9.74 -23.47
N GLY A 620 17.25 -10.28 -22.32
CA GLY A 620 17.18 -9.52 -21.07
C GLY A 620 18.50 -8.90 -20.64
N HIS A 621 19.64 -9.54 -20.90
CA HIS A 621 20.96 -8.92 -20.69
C HIS A 621 21.22 -7.76 -21.66
N ALA A 622 20.93 -7.96 -22.94
CA ALA A 622 21.04 -6.93 -23.98
C ALA A 622 20.09 -5.74 -23.73
N LEU A 623 18.97 -5.97 -23.04
CA LEU A 623 18.06 -4.90 -22.62
C LEU A 623 18.41 -4.27 -21.26
N GLY A 624 19.47 -4.76 -20.60
CA GLY A 624 19.94 -4.21 -19.33
C GLY A 624 19.09 -4.58 -18.10
N LEU A 625 18.31 -5.66 -18.17
CA LEU A 625 17.35 -6.06 -17.11
C LEU A 625 18.01 -6.49 -15.79
N CYS A 626 19.33 -6.66 -15.78
CA CYS A 626 20.15 -6.93 -14.59
C CYS A 626 21.11 -5.79 -14.26
N SER A 627 20.75 -4.54 -14.56
CA SER A 627 21.54 -3.36 -14.20
C SER A 627 21.96 -3.38 -12.73
N ASN A 628 23.23 -3.07 -12.48
CA ASN A 628 23.84 -3.23 -11.16
C ASN A 628 23.34 -2.21 -10.14
N GLY A 629 23.13 -2.65 -8.91
CA GLY A 629 22.63 -1.82 -7.81
C GLY A 629 21.11 -1.79 -7.71
N HIS A 630 20.58 -1.17 -6.66
CA HIS A 630 19.14 -0.99 -6.47
C HIS A 630 18.65 0.25 -7.24
N PRO A 631 17.32 0.39 -7.46
CA PRO A 631 16.77 1.61 -8.00
C PRO A 631 17.18 2.85 -7.18
N PRO A 632 17.35 4.02 -7.79
CA PRO A 632 17.07 4.29 -9.20
C PRO A 632 18.22 3.94 -10.15
N PHE A 633 19.37 3.48 -9.66
CA PHE A 633 20.56 3.26 -10.52
C PHE A 633 20.63 1.88 -11.18
N GLY A 634 19.90 0.89 -10.64
CA GLY A 634 19.90 -0.47 -11.16
C GLY A 634 18.64 -1.26 -10.87
N LEU A 635 18.66 -2.53 -11.23
CA LEU A 635 17.57 -3.49 -11.13
C LEU A 635 17.96 -4.68 -10.24
N PHE A 636 18.71 -4.41 -9.18
CA PHE A 636 19.27 -5.35 -8.21
C PHE A 636 20.36 -6.31 -8.71
N GLY A 637 20.88 -6.10 -9.93
CA GLY A 637 22.09 -6.78 -10.39
C GLY A 637 23.24 -6.60 -9.40
N GLY A 638 23.91 -7.68 -9.05
CA GLY A 638 25.07 -7.66 -8.15
C GLY A 638 24.74 -7.34 -6.68
N VAL A 639 23.47 -7.17 -6.31
CA VAL A 639 23.06 -6.88 -4.93
C VAL A 639 22.85 -8.19 -4.17
N THR A 640 23.93 -8.67 -3.54
CA THR A 640 23.95 -9.94 -2.79
C THR A 640 23.43 -9.84 -1.35
N SER A 641 23.21 -8.63 -0.83
CA SER A 641 22.74 -8.47 0.55
C SER A 641 21.21 -8.46 0.68
N ALA A 642 20.48 -8.12 -0.39
CA ALA A 642 19.03 -8.05 -0.36
C ALA A 642 18.42 -9.41 0.04
N ASP A 643 17.54 -9.41 1.03
CA ASP A 643 16.96 -10.59 1.66
C ASP A 643 15.92 -11.28 0.77
N PHE A 644 15.31 -10.53 -0.15
CA PHE A 644 14.42 -11.06 -1.17
C PHE A 644 15.17 -11.57 -2.40
N THR A 645 16.49 -11.34 -2.54
CA THR A 645 17.25 -11.90 -3.65
C THR A 645 17.87 -13.24 -3.25
N GLY A 646 17.91 -14.17 -4.20
CA GLY A 646 18.44 -15.50 -4.01
C GLY A 646 19.97 -15.50 -3.91
N PRO A 647 20.55 -16.61 -3.40
CA PRO A 647 21.98 -16.71 -3.11
C PRO A 647 22.90 -16.61 -4.34
N PHE A 648 22.37 -16.65 -5.56
CA PHE A 648 23.15 -16.58 -6.79
C PHE A 648 22.90 -15.28 -7.59
N THR A 649 22.39 -14.24 -6.93
CA THR A 649 22.37 -12.88 -7.49
C THR A 649 23.81 -12.41 -7.74
N THR A 650 24.12 -12.06 -8.98
CA THR A 650 25.45 -11.61 -9.43
C THR A 650 25.31 -10.35 -10.26
N PRO A 651 26.39 -9.70 -10.72
CA PRO A 651 26.29 -8.58 -11.66
C PRO A 651 25.55 -8.86 -12.97
N TYR A 652 25.20 -10.12 -13.23
CA TYR A 652 24.49 -10.56 -14.42
C TYR A 652 23.11 -11.14 -14.08
N HIS A 653 22.86 -11.61 -12.86
CA HIS A 653 21.64 -12.35 -12.54
C HIS A 653 20.91 -11.78 -11.33
N VAL A 654 19.58 -11.89 -11.33
CA VAL A 654 18.71 -11.50 -10.21
C VAL A 654 17.77 -12.66 -9.88
N ASP A 655 17.99 -13.29 -8.73
CA ASP A 655 17.21 -14.47 -8.32
C ASP A 655 16.06 -14.12 -7.38
N THR A 656 15.02 -13.45 -7.87
CA THR A 656 13.80 -13.26 -7.07
C THR A 656 13.05 -14.59 -6.86
N PRO A 657 12.26 -14.74 -5.77
CA PRO A 657 11.45 -15.93 -5.54
C PRO A 657 10.56 -16.30 -6.74
N GLY A 658 10.45 -17.60 -7.02
CA GLY A 658 9.73 -18.12 -8.18
C GLY A 658 10.66 -18.39 -9.37
N ASN A 659 10.07 -18.58 -10.55
CA ASN A 659 10.81 -18.82 -11.78
C ASN A 659 11.06 -17.49 -12.50
N ASN A 660 12.09 -16.74 -12.07
CA ASN A 660 12.47 -15.50 -12.75
C ASN A 660 13.26 -15.82 -14.03
N VAL A 661 12.94 -15.16 -15.15
CA VAL A 661 13.72 -15.31 -16.40
C VAL A 661 15.17 -14.90 -16.18
N MET A 662 15.44 -13.83 -15.42
CA MET A 662 16.80 -13.32 -15.17
C MET A 662 17.57 -14.07 -14.06
N SER A 663 17.10 -15.25 -13.66
CA SER A 663 17.76 -16.09 -12.66
C SER A 663 19.03 -16.74 -13.18
N SER A 664 20.01 -17.00 -12.30
CA SER A 664 21.31 -17.53 -12.70
C SER A 664 21.30 -19.02 -13.11
N ALA A 665 20.18 -19.69 -12.94
CA ALA A 665 20.04 -21.12 -13.13
C ALA A 665 18.71 -21.47 -13.78
N LEU A 666 18.77 -22.37 -14.74
CA LEU A 666 17.61 -22.93 -15.43
C LEU A 666 17.53 -24.43 -15.15
N GLY A 667 16.36 -24.87 -14.66
CA GLY A 667 16.02 -26.28 -14.57
C GLY A 667 15.11 -26.67 -15.73
N LEU A 668 15.35 -27.81 -16.37
CA LEU A 668 14.43 -28.29 -17.42
C LEU A 668 13.01 -28.47 -16.87
N SER A 669 12.85 -29.06 -15.68
CA SER A 669 11.52 -29.24 -15.09
C SER A 669 10.79 -27.92 -14.82
N SER A 670 11.49 -26.86 -14.41
CA SER A 670 10.89 -25.54 -14.21
C SER A 670 10.58 -24.84 -15.53
N ALA A 671 11.42 -25.02 -16.55
CA ALA A 671 11.20 -24.44 -17.90
C ALA A 671 9.92 -24.96 -18.56
N LEU A 672 9.48 -26.16 -18.16
CA LEU A 672 8.25 -26.79 -18.66
C LEU A 672 7.00 -26.43 -17.86
N VAL A 673 7.09 -25.64 -16.78
CA VAL A 673 5.92 -25.20 -16.00
C VAL A 673 5.18 -24.09 -16.74
N GLU A 674 3.85 -24.13 -16.70
CA GLU A 674 2.96 -23.20 -17.37
C GLU A 674 2.20 -22.25 -16.42
N GLY A 675 1.61 -21.23 -17.03
CA GLY A 675 0.67 -20.33 -16.37
C GLY A 675 1.34 -19.48 -15.30
N ALA A 676 0.63 -19.25 -14.19
CA ALA A 676 1.08 -18.34 -13.13
C ALA A 676 2.41 -18.75 -12.46
N HIS A 677 2.80 -20.02 -12.59
CA HIS A 677 4.01 -20.60 -11.99
C HIS A 677 5.15 -20.84 -13.01
N GLY A 678 4.93 -20.55 -14.30
CA GLY A 678 5.97 -20.64 -15.32
C GLY A 678 7.03 -19.54 -15.18
N TYR A 679 8.05 -19.59 -16.04
CA TYR A 679 9.05 -18.53 -16.11
C TYR A 679 8.42 -17.21 -16.54
N ARG A 680 8.81 -16.13 -15.85
CA ARG A 680 8.42 -14.75 -16.17
C ARG A 680 9.48 -13.79 -15.68
N PHE A 681 9.60 -12.62 -16.31
CA PHE A 681 10.35 -11.52 -15.70
C PHE A 681 9.70 -11.15 -14.37
N ASN A 682 10.49 -10.82 -13.35
CA ASN A 682 9.96 -10.25 -12.12
C ASN A 682 9.23 -8.92 -12.41
N GLU A 683 8.38 -8.50 -11.48
CA GLU A 683 7.48 -7.37 -11.66
C GLU A 683 8.25 -6.04 -11.85
N LEU A 684 9.47 -5.91 -11.30
CA LEU A 684 10.35 -4.75 -11.52
C LEU A 684 10.88 -4.70 -12.96
N ASN A 685 11.35 -5.83 -13.50
CA ASN A 685 11.77 -5.95 -14.89
C ASN A 685 10.58 -5.71 -15.84
N GLN A 686 9.39 -6.21 -15.51
CA GLN A 686 8.18 -5.93 -16.31
C GLN A 686 7.84 -4.43 -16.30
N ALA A 687 7.91 -3.75 -15.15
CA ALA A 687 7.69 -2.30 -15.09
C ALA A 687 8.74 -1.51 -15.89
N TYR A 688 9.99 -2.00 -15.93
CA TYR A 688 11.06 -1.40 -16.72
C TYR A 688 10.88 -1.62 -18.23
N ILE A 689 10.54 -2.85 -18.65
CA ILE A 689 10.14 -3.15 -20.03
C ILE A 689 8.95 -2.29 -20.44
N ALA A 690 8.00 -2.09 -19.52
CA ALA A 690 6.83 -1.23 -19.70
C ALA A 690 7.11 0.27 -19.68
N GLU A 691 8.37 0.69 -19.50
CA GLU A 691 8.80 2.08 -19.32
C GLU A 691 8.02 2.85 -18.24
N TRP A 692 7.31 2.15 -17.35
CA TRP A 692 6.64 2.76 -16.21
C TRP A 692 7.66 3.27 -15.19
N ILE A 693 8.84 2.66 -15.18
CA ILE A 693 10.02 3.09 -14.42
C ILE A 693 11.21 3.32 -15.35
N VAL A 694 12.17 4.11 -14.89
CA VAL A 694 13.43 4.42 -15.59
C VAL A 694 14.63 4.28 -14.65
N LEU A 695 15.84 4.19 -15.22
CA LEU A 695 17.09 4.16 -14.45
C LEU A 695 17.84 5.49 -14.54
N GLU A 696 18.53 5.85 -13.47
CA GLU A 696 19.40 7.04 -13.35
C GLU A 696 20.87 6.72 -13.66
N GLU A 697 21.66 7.78 -13.92
CA GLU A 697 23.12 7.70 -14.13
C GLU A 697 23.94 7.67 -12.85
#